data_AF-A0A7W0PES2-F1
#
_entry.id   AF-A0A7W0PES2-F1
#
_cell.length_a   1.000
_cell.length_b   1.000
_cell.length_c   1.000
_cell.angle_alpha   90.00
_cell.angle_beta   90.00
_cell.angle_gamma   90.00
#
_symmetry.space_group_name_H-M   'P 1'
#
loop_
_entity.id
_entity.type
_entity.pdbx_description
1 polymer ?
#
loop_
_entity_poly.entity_id
_entity_poly.type
_entity_poly.pdbx_seq_one_letter_code
_entity_poly.pdbx_strand_id
1 'polypeptide(L)'
;MATHADNHAQARNRAAYPQLTEFAAEIGFELDAFQIEGCHALEDGHGALIAAPTGAGKTVVGEFAVHLALHAGRKCFYTTPIKALSNQKYSDLVRRYGRDKVGLLTGDRTENGDAPIVVMTTEVLRNMLYTGSGALLGLGFVVMDEVHYLADRFRGAVWEEVIIHLPESVALVSLSATVSNAEEFGAWLVAVRGDTAVVVSDTRPVPLWQHMMVGTRLLDLFATRRRSDGTGTPTMNPHLEQAVRNAQARLWSTETLGRGSGRDRNRTGGYERRQPWRPPYRADVLARLDRDGLLPAITFIFSRASCDAAVVQVLRSGLRLTTEEERDQITAIVDKHCADLPDDDLAILGYWDWVEALRAGIAAHHAGLIPAFKETVEELFVRGLVKAVFATETLALGINMPARSVVLERLTKWNGDQHAPLTAGEYTQLTGRAGRRGIDIDGHAVVLWSPEVDAAGVGGLASTRTYPLRSSFTPSYNMAANLVAQLGRAAARDLLGSSFAQFQADRDVVGLQRRLTTHSKSLAEFAAAMTCDLGDFTTYEDLRMELSRREAELSRVGDRQRRGDAIQALEQLRVGDVIRVPHGRRQGLAVVLDPGLSPLSDPRPLVLTEQRWAGRLSGTDFPVPAQPLARIRVPKNFNYRSPVARRDLASRLRTARTESDLGPRQVSTRRRRAAAEDAEIARLRADLRAHPSHQCPAREEHARWARRWSQLSRETEALRARIEERTGSIARSFDRICALLEHLGYLTGKPPPEALSEAGRGLTRIWSETDLATAECLRDGVFDGLRPAELAACVSALVYEARRDALAVWSPPSPLVGERLADVEEVAGRLRALESEYGLSLTRELDPGFAGAALRWARGESLDRVLRAARDEGTELTGGDFVRWTRQLIDLLGQLARVGDLSDRGSSAGATERGVAGVAARAVTALRRGVVEAGDPSVVHNV
;
A
#
# COMPACT_ATOMS: atom_id res chain seq x y z
N MET A 1 3.08 50.47 6.49
CA MET A 1 4.38 51.15 6.58
C MET A 1 5.17 50.46 7.67
N ALA A 2 6.31 49.84 7.34
CA ALA A 2 7.16 49.18 8.32
C ALA A 2 7.75 50.22 9.29
N THR A 3 7.82 49.88 10.59
CA THR A 3 8.33 50.80 11.61
C THR A 3 9.86 50.93 11.51
N HIS A 4 10.45 51.99 12.08
CA HIS A 4 11.91 52.12 12.14
C HIS A 4 12.60 50.93 12.84
N ALA A 5 11.90 50.29 13.79
CA ALA A 5 12.38 49.08 14.46
C ALA A 5 12.39 47.87 13.49
N ASP A 6 11.34 47.72 12.68
CA ASP A 6 11.26 46.64 11.67
C ASP A 6 12.35 46.79 10.60
N ASN A 7 12.58 48.01 10.13
CA ASN A 7 13.63 48.29 9.15
C ASN A 7 15.04 48.02 9.73
N HIS A 8 15.26 48.31 11.02
CA HIS A 8 16.52 48.04 11.68
C HIS A 8 16.74 46.52 11.93
N ALA A 9 15.68 45.79 12.30
CA ALA A 9 15.72 44.34 12.44
C ALA A 9 15.98 43.64 11.10
N GLN A 10 15.33 44.09 10.01
CA GLN A 10 15.59 43.59 8.66
C GLN A 10 17.02 43.88 8.19
N ALA A 11 17.56 45.07 8.48
CA ALA A 11 18.94 45.39 8.15
C ALA A 11 19.96 44.54 8.93
N ARG A 12 19.69 44.25 10.22
CA ARG A 12 20.52 43.33 11.02
C ARG A 12 20.48 41.90 10.50
N ASN A 13 19.31 41.40 10.12
CA ASN A 13 19.19 40.05 9.54
C ASN A 13 19.95 39.94 8.21
N ARG A 14 19.86 40.95 7.34
CA ARG A 14 20.62 40.97 6.07
C ARG A 14 22.14 40.96 6.30
N ALA A 15 22.62 41.59 7.37
CA ALA A 15 24.03 41.57 7.73
C ALA A 15 24.48 40.26 8.38
N ALA A 16 23.58 39.58 9.10
CA ALA A 16 23.87 38.29 9.74
C ALA A 16 23.86 37.13 8.75
N TYR A 17 23.01 37.19 7.72
CA TYR A 17 22.83 36.15 6.71
C TYR A 17 23.12 36.70 5.29
N PRO A 18 24.40 37.01 4.98
CA PRO A 18 24.79 37.59 3.70
C PRO A 18 24.50 36.66 2.51
N GLN A 19 24.69 35.35 2.64
CA GLN A 19 24.47 34.40 1.55
C GLN A 19 22.99 34.28 1.22
N LEU A 20 22.12 34.19 2.24
CA LEU A 20 20.68 34.22 2.01
C LEU A 20 20.23 35.53 1.35
N THR A 21 20.84 36.65 1.74
CA THR A 21 20.52 37.96 1.15
C THR A 21 20.87 38.02 -0.34
N GLU A 22 22.04 37.51 -0.73
CA GLU A 22 22.46 37.41 -2.14
C GLU A 22 21.53 36.47 -2.92
N PHE A 23 21.29 35.26 -2.40
CA PHE A 23 20.40 34.28 -3.03
C PHE A 23 18.97 34.82 -3.21
N ALA A 24 18.42 35.51 -2.21
CA ALA A 24 17.09 36.09 -2.26
C ALA A 24 16.97 37.18 -3.34
N ALA A 25 18.05 37.90 -3.64
CA ALA A 25 18.08 38.89 -4.71
C ALA A 25 18.02 38.24 -6.11
N GLU A 26 18.49 37.00 -6.27
CA GLU A 26 18.49 36.28 -7.55
C GLU A 26 17.13 35.65 -7.90
N ILE A 27 16.40 35.13 -6.91
CA ILE A 27 15.17 34.34 -7.14
C ILE A 27 13.95 35.20 -7.50
N GLY A 28 13.98 36.51 -7.24
CA GLY A 28 12.97 37.46 -7.72
C GLY A 28 11.59 37.36 -7.05
N PHE A 29 11.45 36.64 -5.93
CA PHE A 29 10.22 36.58 -5.13
C PHE A 29 10.53 36.58 -3.62
N GLU A 30 9.56 36.98 -2.80
CA GLU A 30 9.70 37.00 -1.34
C GLU A 30 9.63 35.59 -0.74
N LEU A 31 10.52 35.32 0.22
CA LEU A 31 10.58 34.05 0.94
C LEU A 31 9.55 34.00 2.06
N ASP A 32 8.92 32.84 2.21
CA ASP A 32 8.03 32.53 3.33
C ASP A 32 8.85 32.34 4.63
N ALA A 33 8.24 32.57 5.80
CA ALA A 33 8.94 32.52 7.09
C ALA A 33 9.67 31.19 7.34
N PHE A 34 9.06 30.07 7.00
CA PHE A 34 9.68 28.75 7.15
C PHE A 34 10.85 28.52 6.18
N GLN A 35 10.84 29.18 5.00
CA GLN A 35 11.96 29.12 4.06
C GLN A 35 13.14 29.92 4.62
N ILE A 36 12.88 31.09 5.18
CA ILE A 36 13.89 31.92 5.84
C ILE A 36 14.52 31.17 7.03
N GLU A 37 13.70 30.57 7.89
CA GLU A 37 14.18 29.77 9.03
C GLU A 37 15.06 28.59 8.57
N GLY A 38 14.64 27.86 7.55
CA GLY A 38 15.44 26.78 6.97
C GLY A 38 16.76 27.27 6.38
N CYS A 39 16.76 28.40 5.67
CA CYS A 39 17.97 28.98 5.10
C CYS A 39 18.92 29.51 6.18
N HIS A 40 18.42 30.16 7.24
CA HIS A 40 19.26 30.59 8.37
C HIS A 40 19.98 29.40 9.00
N ALA A 41 19.27 28.30 9.27
CA ALA A 41 19.88 27.10 9.84
C ALA A 41 21.03 26.56 8.96
N LEU A 42 20.85 26.55 7.63
CA LEU A 42 21.90 26.09 6.71
C LEU A 42 23.11 27.03 6.68
N GLU A 43 22.89 28.34 6.69
CA GLU A 43 23.98 29.34 6.69
C GLU A 43 24.74 29.34 8.04
N ASP A 44 24.05 29.03 9.14
CA ASP A 44 24.64 28.80 10.47
C ASP A 44 25.43 27.47 10.56
N GLY A 45 25.39 26.64 9.51
CA GLY A 45 26.15 25.40 9.39
C GLY A 45 25.43 24.14 9.85
N HIS A 46 24.14 24.23 10.16
CA HIS A 46 23.31 23.11 10.60
C HIS A 46 22.73 22.34 9.41
N GLY A 47 22.38 21.07 9.60
CA GLY A 47 21.42 20.38 8.73
C GLY A 47 20.01 20.94 8.89
N ALA A 48 19.10 20.62 7.97
CA ALA A 48 17.71 21.08 8.06
C ALA A 48 16.70 20.02 7.59
N LEU A 49 15.64 19.80 8.37
CA LEU A 49 14.43 19.08 7.99
C LEU A 49 13.31 20.09 7.77
N ILE A 50 12.82 20.21 6.53
CA ILE A 50 11.73 21.08 6.14
C ILE A 50 10.47 20.25 5.89
N ALA A 51 9.52 20.27 6.83
CA ALA A 51 8.23 19.61 6.69
C ALA A 51 7.13 20.64 6.38
N ALA A 52 6.75 20.75 5.10
CA ALA A 52 5.77 21.74 4.63
C ALA A 52 4.85 21.16 3.53
N PRO A 53 3.64 21.71 3.30
CA PRO A 53 2.69 21.15 2.33
C PRO A 53 3.28 21.08 0.91
N THR A 54 2.76 20.17 0.09
CA THR A 54 3.13 20.12 -1.34
C THR A 54 2.72 21.42 -2.03
N GLY A 55 3.60 21.97 -2.86
CA GLY A 55 3.43 23.31 -3.45
C GLY A 55 3.79 24.48 -2.54
N ALA A 56 4.23 24.23 -1.29
CA ALA A 56 4.65 25.28 -0.37
C ALA A 56 6.00 25.94 -0.73
N GLY A 57 6.72 25.47 -1.76
CA GLY A 57 8.01 26.04 -2.16
C GLY A 57 9.20 25.56 -1.32
N LYS A 58 9.09 24.41 -0.65
CA LYS A 58 10.19 23.78 0.13
C LYS A 58 11.50 23.60 -0.66
N THR A 59 11.41 23.41 -1.99
CA THR A 59 12.54 23.33 -2.92
C THR A 59 13.53 24.49 -2.81
N VAL A 60 13.07 25.69 -2.45
CA VAL A 60 13.92 26.89 -2.33
C VAL A 60 15.03 26.69 -1.31
N VAL A 61 14.76 25.99 -0.20
CA VAL A 61 15.78 25.69 0.83
C VAL A 61 16.85 24.75 0.27
N GLY A 62 16.45 23.77 -0.55
CA GLY A 62 17.39 22.89 -1.25
C GLY A 62 18.24 23.62 -2.30
N GLU A 63 17.66 24.56 -3.04
CA GLU A 63 18.40 25.42 -3.97
C GLU A 63 19.37 26.37 -3.26
N PHE A 64 19.03 26.81 -2.05
CA PHE A 64 19.94 27.58 -1.21
C PHE A 64 21.14 26.76 -0.73
N ALA A 65 20.94 25.47 -0.41
CA ALA A 65 22.06 24.57 -0.10
C ALA A 65 23.03 24.42 -1.28
N VAL A 66 22.51 24.38 -2.51
CA VAL A 66 23.32 24.40 -3.74
C VAL A 66 24.14 25.69 -3.83
N HIS A 67 23.51 26.84 -3.55
CA HIS A 67 24.18 28.14 -3.55
C HIS A 67 25.31 28.20 -2.51
N LEU A 68 25.06 27.78 -1.27
CA LEU A 68 26.07 27.71 -0.20
C LEU A 68 27.24 26.81 -0.57
N ALA A 69 26.97 25.63 -1.15
CA ALA A 69 28.02 24.71 -1.57
C ALA A 69 28.95 25.33 -2.61
N LEU A 70 28.38 25.96 -3.64
CA LEU A 70 29.16 26.64 -4.68
C LEU A 70 30.00 27.79 -4.12
N HIS A 71 29.43 28.62 -3.24
CA HIS A 71 30.15 29.72 -2.61
C HIS A 71 31.29 29.21 -1.72
N ALA A 72 31.09 28.08 -1.03
CA ALA A 72 32.12 27.43 -0.22
C ALA A 72 33.16 26.64 -1.04
N GLY A 73 33.05 26.58 -2.38
CA GLY A 73 33.91 25.75 -3.23
C GLY A 73 33.75 24.25 -2.97
N ARG A 74 32.61 23.82 -2.43
CA ARG A 74 32.25 22.43 -2.13
C ARG A 74 31.22 21.91 -3.12
N LYS A 75 31.02 20.59 -3.13
CA LYS A 75 30.00 19.95 -3.94
C LYS A 75 28.65 19.87 -3.22
N CYS A 76 27.56 19.92 -3.99
CA CYS A 76 26.20 19.63 -3.53
C CYS A 76 25.58 18.52 -4.38
N PHE A 77 25.11 17.46 -3.73
CA PHE A 77 24.34 16.42 -4.40
C PHE A 77 22.85 16.60 -4.12
N TYR A 78 22.03 16.64 -5.17
CA TYR A 78 20.59 16.78 -5.07
C TYR A 78 19.95 15.45 -5.45
N THR A 79 19.42 14.73 -4.46
CA THR A 79 18.75 13.44 -4.66
C THR A 79 17.25 13.62 -4.76
N THR A 80 16.65 12.87 -5.68
CA THR A 80 15.19 12.82 -5.87
C THR A 80 14.73 11.37 -5.91
N PRO A 81 13.47 11.07 -5.51
CA PRO A 81 12.98 9.71 -5.53
C PRO A 81 12.77 9.21 -6.95
N ILE A 82 12.50 10.02 -7.97
CA ILE A 82 12.13 9.48 -9.28
C ILE A 82 12.97 10.11 -10.37
N LYS A 83 13.37 9.32 -11.37
CA LYS A 83 14.15 9.79 -12.53
C LYS A 83 13.52 11.01 -13.21
N ALA A 84 12.20 11.05 -13.32
CA ALA A 84 11.47 12.20 -13.86
C ALA A 84 11.77 13.49 -13.06
N LEU A 85 11.77 13.43 -11.72
CA LEU A 85 12.19 14.55 -10.88
C LEU A 85 13.67 14.88 -11.02
N SER A 86 14.53 13.87 -11.16
CA SER A 86 15.96 14.08 -11.39
C SER A 86 16.18 14.89 -12.67
N ASN A 87 15.52 14.50 -13.76
CA ASN A 87 15.60 15.20 -15.05
C ASN A 87 15.03 16.62 -14.97
N GLN A 88 13.90 16.80 -14.30
CA GLN A 88 13.29 18.11 -14.10
C GLN A 88 14.23 19.02 -13.29
N LYS A 89 14.74 18.53 -12.16
CA LYS A 89 15.61 19.31 -11.27
C LYS A 89 16.97 19.61 -11.91
N TYR A 90 17.51 18.67 -12.70
CA TYR A 90 18.68 18.93 -13.55
C TYR A 90 18.42 20.08 -14.51
N SER A 91 17.29 20.08 -15.21
CA SER A 91 16.93 21.16 -16.14
C SER A 91 16.79 22.52 -15.44
N ASP A 92 16.16 22.54 -14.25
CA ASP A 92 16.02 23.74 -13.42
C ASP A 92 17.39 24.30 -13.01
N LEU A 93 18.28 23.44 -12.51
CA LEU A 93 19.61 23.83 -12.04
C LEU A 93 20.55 24.21 -13.18
N VAL A 94 20.47 23.54 -14.33
CA VAL A 94 21.21 23.91 -15.55
C VAL A 94 20.78 25.30 -16.03
N ARG A 95 19.49 25.62 -15.99
CA ARG A 95 18.99 26.95 -16.35
C ARG A 95 19.57 28.04 -15.46
N ARG A 96 19.77 27.75 -14.17
CA ARG A 96 20.28 28.72 -13.19
C ARG A 96 21.81 28.84 -13.17
N TYR A 97 22.52 27.72 -13.14
CA TYR A 97 23.97 27.67 -12.90
C TYR A 97 24.80 27.34 -14.14
N GLY A 98 24.16 26.97 -15.25
CA GLY A 98 24.83 26.56 -16.48
C GLY A 98 25.16 25.06 -16.52
N ARG A 99 25.27 24.51 -17.74
CA ARG A 99 25.47 23.06 -17.96
C ARG A 99 26.83 22.57 -17.45
N ASP A 100 27.84 23.42 -17.45
CA ASP A 100 29.21 23.06 -17.05
C ASP A 100 29.33 22.77 -15.55
N LYS A 101 28.44 23.33 -14.74
CA LYS A 101 28.44 23.21 -13.28
C LYS A 101 27.49 22.14 -12.75
N VAL A 102 26.67 21.53 -13.61
CA VAL A 102 25.60 20.62 -13.21
C VAL A 102 25.74 19.29 -13.92
N GLY A 103 25.74 18.21 -13.16
CA GLY A 103 25.71 16.82 -13.63
C GLY A 103 24.38 16.13 -13.33
N LEU A 104 24.16 15.02 -14.02
CA LEU A 104 23.01 14.12 -13.84
C LEU A 104 23.52 12.68 -13.76
N LEU A 105 23.26 12.00 -12.65
CA LEU A 105 23.54 10.58 -12.47
C LEU A 105 22.25 9.82 -12.13
N THR A 106 21.69 9.12 -13.11
CA THR A 106 20.62 8.14 -12.90
C THR A 106 21.14 6.74 -13.23
N GLY A 107 20.40 5.69 -12.86
CA GLY A 107 20.84 4.30 -13.15
C GLY A 107 21.09 4.02 -14.65
N ASP A 108 20.51 4.81 -15.54
CA ASP A 108 20.61 4.70 -16.99
C ASP A 108 21.41 5.82 -17.67
N ARG A 109 21.55 7.00 -17.07
CA ARG A 109 22.19 8.18 -17.69
C ARG A 109 23.26 8.76 -16.78
N THR A 110 24.40 9.08 -17.35
CA THR A 110 25.52 9.73 -16.66
C THR A 110 26.00 10.91 -17.50
N GLU A 111 25.80 12.12 -16.99
CA GLU A 111 26.27 13.37 -17.58
C GLU A 111 27.03 14.19 -16.56
N ASN A 112 28.24 14.65 -16.93
CA ASN A 112 29.05 15.55 -16.12
C ASN A 112 29.13 15.12 -14.63
N GLY A 113 29.43 13.84 -14.38
CA GLY A 113 29.33 13.23 -13.05
C GLY A 113 30.25 13.80 -11.97
N ASP A 114 31.29 14.54 -12.38
CA ASP A 114 32.25 15.19 -11.49
C ASP A 114 31.91 16.65 -11.16
N ALA A 115 30.81 17.17 -11.72
CA ALA A 115 30.34 18.53 -11.52
C ALA A 115 30.22 18.92 -10.03
N PRO A 116 30.35 20.23 -9.70
CA PRO A 116 30.13 20.70 -8.34
C PRO A 116 28.67 20.53 -7.88
N ILE A 117 27.71 20.50 -8.81
CA ILE A 117 26.32 20.17 -8.52
C ILE A 117 25.99 18.87 -9.25
N VAL A 118 25.49 17.86 -8.55
CA VAL A 118 25.06 16.61 -9.20
C VAL A 118 23.65 16.26 -8.79
N VAL A 119 22.74 16.17 -9.76
CA VAL A 119 21.38 15.67 -9.54
C VAL A 119 21.37 14.17 -9.77
N MET A 120 20.78 13.41 -8.86
CA MET A 120 20.77 11.95 -8.96
C MET A 120 19.55 11.30 -8.31
N THR A 121 19.36 10.00 -8.54
CA THR A 121 18.44 9.22 -7.73
C THR A 121 19.11 8.78 -6.43
N THR A 122 18.32 8.54 -5.38
CA THR A 122 18.84 8.15 -4.06
C THR A 122 19.68 6.86 -4.13
N GLU A 123 19.31 5.92 -4.99
CA GLU A 123 20.05 4.66 -5.20
C GLU A 123 21.46 4.87 -5.73
N VAL A 124 21.65 5.85 -6.62
CA VAL A 124 22.97 6.16 -7.17
C VAL A 124 23.88 6.70 -6.07
N LEU A 125 23.37 7.59 -5.20
CA LEU A 125 24.13 8.09 -4.05
C LEU A 125 24.52 6.95 -3.09
N ARG A 126 23.57 6.07 -2.75
CA ARG A 126 23.82 4.86 -1.95
C ARG A 126 24.98 4.04 -2.54
N ASN A 127 24.94 3.77 -3.85
CA ASN A 127 25.98 2.98 -4.51
C ASN A 127 27.35 3.68 -4.48
N MET A 128 27.39 5.01 -4.60
CA MET A 128 28.62 5.79 -4.48
C MET A 128 29.21 5.71 -3.07
N LEU A 129 28.37 5.73 -2.03
CA LEU A 129 28.79 5.56 -0.63
C LEU A 129 29.38 4.16 -0.40
N TYR A 130 28.76 3.10 -0.91
CA TYR A 130 29.29 1.74 -0.78
C TYR A 130 30.59 1.50 -1.56
N THR A 131 30.75 2.14 -2.71
CA THR A 131 31.95 1.97 -3.54
C THR A 131 33.09 2.92 -3.13
N GLY A 132 32.83 3.88 -2.23
CA GLY A 132 33.80 4.91 -1.88
C GLY A 132 34.19 5.77 -3.09
N SER A 133 33.22 6.13 -3.93
CA SER A 133 33.47 6.85 -5.18
C SER A 133 34.25 8.15 -4.96
N GLY A 134 35.28 8.38 -5.78
CA GLY A 134 36.07 9.62 -5.74
C GLY A 134 35.25 10.88 -6.02
N ALA A 135 34.09 10.77 -6.65
CA ALA A 135 33.19 11.89 -6.88
C ALA A 135 32.62 12.48 -5.57
N LEU A 136 32.64 11.72 -4.46
CA LEU A 136 32.27 12.20 -3.11
C LEU A 136 33.28 13.18 -2.51
N LEU A 137 34.49 13.29 -3.07
CA LEU A 137 35.50 14.21 -2.59
C LEU A 137 35.01 15.66 -2.72
N GLY A 138 35.11 16.41 -1.62
CA GLY A 138 34.64 17.79 -1.53
C GLY A 138 33.14 17.94 -1.33
N LEU A 139 32.37 16.85 -1.16
CA LEU A 139 30.94 16.91 -0.84
C LEU A 139 30.71 17.68 0.47
N GLY A 140 29.90 18.73 0.39
CA GLY A 140 29.52 19.56 1.54
C GLY A 140 28.06 19.42 1.92
N PHE A 141 27.19 19.27 0.93
CA PHE A 141 25.75 19.25 1.13
C PHE A 141 25.09 18.12 0.35
N VAL A 142 24.09 17.49 0.97
CA VAL A 142 23.18 16.56 0.29
C VAL A 142 21.76 17.05 0.51
N VAL A 143 21.04 17.31 -0.58
CA VAL A 143 19.62 17.62 -0.57
C VAL A 143 18.84 16.34 -0.85
N MET A 144 18.00 15.93 0.09
CA MET A 144 17.11 14.78 0.01
C MET A 144 15.68 15.27 -0.18
N ASP A 145 15.22 15.31 -1.43
CA ASP A 145 13.90 15.83 -1.79
C ASP A 145 12.80 14.78 -1.66
N GLU A 146 11.65 15.12 -1.10
CA GLU A 146 10.57 14.19 -0.78
C GLU A 146 10.99 13.02 0.16
N VAL A 147 11.70 13.32 1.25
CA VAL A 147 12.15 12.35 2.27
C VAL A 147 11.03 11.51 2.87
N HIS A 148 9.77 11.94 2.75
CA HIS A 148 8.61 11.15 3.16
C HIS A 148 8.43 9.83 2.37
N TYR A 149 9.17 9.64 1.26
CA TYR A 149 9.33 8.36 0.57
C TYR A 149 10.07 7.30 1.38
N LEU A 150 10.66 7.68 2.50
CA LEU A 150 11.22 6.73 3.47
C LEU A 150 10.19 5.70 3.95
N ALA A 151 8.90 6.01 3.91
CA ALA A 151 7.83 5.05 4.22
C ALA A 151 7.48 4.10 3.06
N ASP A 152 8.07 4.27 1.88
CA ASP A 152 7.85 3.36 0.75
C ASP A 152 8.44 1.98 1.06
N ARG A 153 7.66 0.93 0.83
CA ARG A 153 8.04 -0.44 1.19
C ARG A 153 9.30 -0.94 0.47
N PHE A 154 9.49 -0.54 -0.78
CA PHE A 154 10.55 -1.09 -1.63
C PHE A 154 11.80 -0.22 -1.62
N ARG A 155 11.60 1.10 -1.49
CA ARG A 155 12.68 2.07 -1.66
C ARG A 155 13.05 2.80 -0.38
N GLY A 156 12.21 2.75 0.65
CA GLY A 156 12.43 3.47 1.90
C GLY A 156 13.73 3.10 2.60
N ALA A 157 14.15 1.82 2.51
CA ALA A 157 15.41 1.37 3.09
C ALA A 157 16.64 2.13 2.55
N VAL A 158 16.65 2.43 1.24
CA VAL A 158 17.73 3.18 0.57
C VAL A 158 17.89 4.58 1.18
N TRP A 159 16.79 5.22 1.59
CA TRP A 159 16.83 6.55 2.19
C TRP A 159 17.51 6.53 3.55
N GLU A 160 17.12 5.58 4.40
CA GLU A 160 17.75 5.40 5.72
C GLU A 160 19.22 5.04 5.57
N GLU A 161 19.58 4.15 4.63
CA GLU A 161 20.97 3.84 4.34
C GLU A 161 21.79 5.09 4.02
N VAL A 162 21.32 5.94 3.09
CA VAL A 162 22.03 7.17 2.74
C VAL A 162 22.19 8.08 3.95
N ILE A 163 21.13 8.32 4.72
CA ILE A 163 21.17 9.22 5.88
C ILE A 163 22.20 8.74 6.91
N ILE A 164 22.19 7.44 7.21
CA ILE A 164 23.07 6.87 8.23
C ILE A 164 24.53 6.80 7.75
N HIS A 165 24.78 6.53 6.47
CA HIS A 165 26.14 6.34 5.92
C HIS A 165 26.84 7.61 5.48
N LEU A 166 26.12 8.72 5.31
CA LEU A 166 26.76 9.97 4.92
C LEU A 166 27.86 10.35 5.91
N PRO A 167 29.02 10.88 5.46
CA PRO A 167 30.03 11.38 6.39
C PRO A 167 29.47 12.49 7.28
N GLU A 168 29.87 12.56 8.55
CA GLU A 168 29.43 13.61 9.50
C GLU A 168 29.72 15.03 8.98
N SER A 169 30.76 15.19 8.16
CA SER A 169 31.16 16.47 7.55
C SER A 169 30.21 16.98 6.45
N VAL A 170 29.16 16.23 6.11
CA VAL A 170 28.16 16.56 5.08
C VAL A 170 26.86 17.00 5.74
N ALA A 171 26.45 18.23 5.46
CA ALA A 171 25.17 18.78 5.91
C ALA A 171 24.02 18.19 5.10
N LEU A 172 22.99 17.71 5.79
CA LEU A 172 21.82 17.07 5.19
C LEU A 172 20.65 18.03 5.16
N VAL A 173 20.04 18.21 3.98
CA VAL A 173 18.84 19.03 3.78
C VAL A 173 17.70 18.12 3.36
N SER A 174 16.79 17.81 4.28
CA SER A 174 15.66 16.90 4.08
C SER A 174 14.38 17.68 3.78
N LEU A 175 13.79 17.52 2.59
CA LEU A 175 12.55 18.19 2.21
C LEU A 175 11.39 17.19 2.26
N SER A 176 10.34 17.50 3.01
CA SER A 176 9.21 16.60 3.25
C SER A 176 7.86 17.27 3.01
N ALA A 177 6.87 16.48 2.58
CA ALA A 177 5.46 16.82 2.81
C ALA A 177 5.17 16.85 4.34
N THR A 178 4.05 17.46 4.73
CA THR A 178 3.62 17.51 6.13
C THR A 178 3.31 16.12 6.67
N VAL A 179 4.13 15.64 7.60
CA VAL A 179 3.94 14.39 8.35
C VAL A 179 3.63 14.71 9.82
N SER A 180 2.81 13.89 10.48
CA SER A 180 2.33 14.19 11.84
C SER A 180 3.40 14.02 12.92
N ASN A 181 4.47 13.28 12.60
CA ASN A 181 5.58 12.97 13.49
C ASN A 181 6.90 13.57 12.96
N ALA A 182 6.85 14.75 12.31
CA ALA A 182 8.04 15.43 11.81
C ALA A 182 9.09 15.67 12.92
N GLU A 183 8.64 15.98 14.14
CA GLU A 183 9.52 16.11 15.30
C GLU A 183 10.18 14.79 15.72
N GLU A 184 9.48 13.66 15.61
CA GLU A 184 10.06 12.33 15.87
C GLU A 184 11.15 12.01 14.85
N PHE A 185 10.85 12.25 13.57
CA PHE A 185 11.82 12.05 12.50
C PHE A 185 13.01 13.00 12.63
N GLY A 186 12.77 14.26 12.99
CA GLY A 186 13.80 15.25 13.29
C GLY A 186 14.68 14.84 14.48
N ALA A 187 14.10 14.30 15.55
CA ALA A 187 14.86 13.77 16.69
C ALA A 187 15.76 12.60 16.30
N TRP A 188 15.31 11.73 15.38
CA TRP A 188 16.14 10.66 14.82
C TRP A 188 17.28 11.22 13.97
N LEU A 189 17.00 12.20 13.09
CA LEU A 189 18.05 12.88 12.33
C LEU A 189 19.08 13.52 13.25
N VAL A 190 18.66 14.15 14.34
CA VAL A 190 19.59 14.71 15.33
C VAL A 190 20.42 13.62 16.02
N ALA A 191 19.81 12.48 16.35
CA ALA A 191 20.53 11.37 16.96
C ALA A 191 21.60 10.75 16.03
N VAL A 192 21.36 10.73 14.72
CA VAL A 192 22.26 10.09 13.73
C VAL A 192 23.23 11.08 13.08
N ARG A 193 22.81 12.33 12.87
CA ARG A 193 23.56 13.37 12.13
C ARG A 193 24.10 14.48 13.03
N GLY A 194 23.64 14.55 14.27
CA GLY A 194 23.95 15.65 15.17
C GLY A 194 23.12 16.90 14.84
N ASP A 195 23.78 17.98 14.48
CA ASP A 195 23.17 19.31 14.48
C ASP A 195 22.21 19.51 13.28
N THR A 196 20.91 19.31 13.50
CA THR A 196 19.86 19.39 12.48
C THR A 196 18.66 20.20 12.98
N ALA A 197 18.34 21.30 12.31
CA ALA A 197 17.15 22.10 12.59
C ALA A 197 15.89 21.42 12.04
N VAL A 198 14.80 21.47 12.80
CA VAL A 198 13.50 20.91 12.41
C VAL A 198 12.50 22.05 12.20
N VAL A 199 12.17 22.32 10.94
CA VAL A 199 11.26 23.40 10.54
C VAL A 199 9.96 22.79 10.02
N VAL A 200 8.86 23.04 10.73
CA VAL A 200 7.53 22.52 10.39
C VAL A 200 6.59 23.68 10.06
N SER A 201 5.93 23.60 8.91
CA SER A 201 4.88 24.53 8.50
C SER A 201 3.65 23.75 8.08
N ASP A 202 2.48 24.18 8.54
CA ASP A 202 1.17 23.64 8.13
C ASP A 202 0.44 24.57 7.13
N THR A 203 1.05 25.72 6.84
CA THR A 203 0.45 26.77 6.03
C THR A 203 0.60 26.47 4.55
N ARG A 204 -0.52 26.42 3.84
CA ARG A 204 -0.58 26.21 2.39
C ARG A 204 -0.65 27.56 1.68
N PRO A 205 0.28 27.90 0.74
CA PRO A 205 0.26 29.20 0.07
C PRO A 205 -1.00 29.46 -0.77
N VAL A 206 -1.53 28.41 -1.39
CA VAL A 206 -2.80 28.45 -2.13
C VAL A 206 -3.85 27.70 -1.31
N PRO A 207 -4.85 28.36 -0.71
CA PRO A 207 -5.92 27.71 0.04
C PRO A 207 -6.61 26.61 -0.77
N LEU A 208 -7.08 25.55 -0.10
CA LEU A 208 -7.77 24.43 -0.75
C LEU A 208 -9.25 24.43 -0.37
N TRP A 209 -10.12 24.56 -1.37
CA TRP A 209 -11.55 24.38 -1.24
C TRP A 209 -11.94 22.93 -1.53
N GLN A 210 -12.73 22.35 -0.64
CA GLN A 210 -13.19 20.98 -0.72
C GLN A 210 -14.65 20.96 -1.17
N HIS A 211 -14.92 20.20 -2.22
CA HIS A 211 -16.22 20.12 -2.88
C HIS A 211 -16.67 18.67 -3.01
N MET A 212 -17.98 18.46 -3.02
CA MET A 212 -18.60 17.22 -3.46
C MET A 212 -19.55 17.50 -4.63
N MET A 213 -19.42 16.72 -5.70
CA MET A 213 -20.32 16.79 -6.84
C MET A 213 -21.43 15.76 -6.72
N VAL A 214 -22.68 16.22 -6.55
CA VAL A 214 -23.87 15.35 -6.47
C VAL A 214 -24.68 15.52 -7.76
N GLY A 215 -24.63 14.51 -8.63
CA GLY A 215 -25.13 14.64 -10.01
C GLY A 215 -24.25 15.62 -10.79
N THR A 216 -24.82 16.73 -11.25
CA THR A 216 -24.10 17.82 -11.95
C THR A 216 -23.93 19.08 -11.09
N ARG A 217 -24.29 19.02 -9.80
CA ARG A 217 -24.18 20.12 -8.85
C ARG A 217 -22.89 20.00 -8.06
N LEU A 218 -22.02 21.00 -8.18
CA LEU A 218 -20.86 21.18 -7.32
C LEU A 218 -21.29 21.90 -6.03
N LEU A 219 -20.98 21.33 -4.87
CA LEU A 219 -21.36 21.84 -3.55
C LEU A 219 -20.16 21.81 -2.61
N ASP A 220 -19.94 22.89 -1.87
CA ASP A 220 -18.88 22.94 -0.86
C ASP A 220 -19.09 21.88 0.22
N LEU A 221 -18.02 21.21 0.63
CA LEU A 221 -18.04 20.19 1.69
C LEU A 221 -18.33 20.81 3.06
N PHE A 222 -17.70 21.96 3.34
CA PHE A 222 -17.88 22.68 4.60
C PHE A 222 -18.64 23.99 4.38
N ALA A 223 -19.50 24.35 5.32
CA ALA A 223 -20.11 25.67 5.33
C ALA A 223 -19.12 26.71 5.89
N THR A 224 -18.88 27.80 5.17
CA THR A 224 -18.09 28.94 5.65
C THR A 224 -18.88 29.72 6.70
N ARG A 225 -18.78 29.31 7.98
CA ARG A 225 -19.29 30.12 9.10
C ARG A 225 -18.12 30.82 9.80
N ARG A 226 -17.75 32.01 9.30
CA ARG A 226 -16.88 32.93 10.06
C ARG A 226 -17.61 33.29 11.37
N ARG A 227 -17.11 32.82 12.51
CA ARG A 227 -17.39 33.49 13.78
C ARG A 227 -16.47 34.71 13.89
N SER A 228 -16.91 35.73 14.63
CA SER A 228 -16.23 37.03 14.82
C SER A 228 -14.85 36.95 15.49
N ASP A 229 -14.44 35.75 15.92
CA ASP A 229 -13.22 35.41 16.66
C ASP A 229 -12.29 34.43 15.90
N GLY A 230 -12.62 34.03 14.66
CA GLY A 230 -11.71 33.28 13.78
C GLY A 230 -11.51 31.77 14.09
N THR A 231 -12.08 31.25 15.19
CA THR A 231 -11.84 29.87 15.68
C THR A 231 -13.05 28.92 15.51
N GLY A 232 -13.78 29.02 14.41
CA GLY A 232 -14.91 28.12 14.14
C GLY A 232 -14.46 26.77 13.57
N THR A 233 -14.85 25.66 14.19
CA THR A 233 -14.66 24.32 13.61
C THR A 233 -15.49 24.19 12.33
N PRO A 234 -14.91 23.73 11.19
CA PRO A 234 -15.67 23.55 9.96
C PRO A 234 -16.80 22.55 10.17
N THR A 235 -18.05 22.98 9.98
CA THR A 235 -19.22 22.09 10.00
C THR A 235 -19.59 21.68 8.58
N MET A 236 -20.06 20.44 8.41
CA MET A 236 -20.56 19.92 7.12
C MET A 236 -21.62 20.85 6.53
N ASN A 237 -21.59 21.05 5.22
CA ASN A 237 -22.54 21.92 4.53
C ASN A 237 -23.96 21.34 4.55
N PRO A 238 -24.97 22.02 5.15
CA PRO A 238 -26.34 21.51 5.22
C PRO A 238 -26.99 21.28 3.84
N HIS A 239 -26.63 22.11 2.84
CA HIS A 239 -27.12 21.95 1.48
C HIS A 239 -26.55 20.71 0.80
N LEU A 240 -25.30 20.36 1.09
CA LEU A 240 -24.70 19.12 0.63
C LEU A 240 -25.41 17.92 1.25
N GLU A 241 -25.60 17.92 2.57
CA GLU A 241 -26.32 16.83 3.22
C GLU A 241 -27.73 16.65 2.67
N GLN A 242 -28.45 17.75 2.41
CA GLN A 242 -29.77 17.69 1.80
C GLN A 242 -29.71 17.12 0.38
N ALA A 243 -28.72 17.51 -0.43
CA ALA A 243 -28.53 16.97 -1.77
C ALA A 243 -28.23 15.47 -1.76
N VAL A 244 -27.36 15.01 -0.85
CA VAL A 244 -27.03 13.60 -0.65
C VAL A 244 -28.26 12.81 -0.20
N ARG A 245 -29.00 13.30 0.80
CA ARG A 245 -30.26 12.67 1.27
C ARG A 245 -31.28 12.56 0.14
N ASN A 246 -31.44 13.60 -0.67
CA ASN A 246 -32.35 13.58 -1.83
C ASN A 246 -31.90 12.58 -2.90
N ALA A 247 -30.60 12.49 -3.17
CA ALA A 247 -30.04 11.53 -4.10
C ALA A 247 -30.25 10.08 -3.61
N GLN A 248 -29.99 9.81 -2.33
CA GLN A 248 -30.26 8.51 -1.69
C GLN A 248 -31.75 8.15 -1.69
N ALA A 249 -32.64 9.10 -1.39
CA ALA A 249 -34.08 8.87 -1.40
C ALA A 249 -34.60 8.48 -2.79
N ARG A 250 -34.07 9.10 -3.86
CA ARG A 250 -34.39 8.72 -5.25
C ARG A 250 -33.98 7.26 -5.53
N LEU A 251 -32.86 6.81 -5.01
CA LEU A 251 -32.41 5.41 -5.14
C LEU A 251 -33.35 4.43 -4.42
N TRP A 252 -33.67 4.68 -3.15
CA TRP A 252 -34.54 3.79 -2.37
C TRP A 252 -36.01 3.78 -2.82
N SER A 253 -36.50 4.89 -3.40
CA SER A 253 -37.82 4.93 -4.04
C SER A 253 -37.93 3.99 -5.26
N THR A 254 -36.79 3.53 -5.78
CA THR A 254 -36.69 2.60 -6.91
C THR A 254 -36.84 1.14 -6.47
N GLU A 255 -36.54 0.79 -5.21
CA GLU A 255 -36.60 -0.59 -4.69
C GLU A 255 -37.94 -0.97 -4.04
N THR A 256 -38.71 -0.01 -3.53
CA THR A 256 -39.90 -0.27 -2.70
C THR A 256 -41.24 -0.33 -3.45
N LEU A 257 -41.28 0.01 -4.74
CA LEU A 257 -42.53 0.04 -5.55
C LEU A 257 -42.66 -1.12 -6.53
N GLY A 258 -42.12 -2.29 -6.17
CA GLY A 258 -42.24 -3.54 -6.90
C GLY A 258 -43.35 -4.47 -6.40
N ARG A 259 -44.46 -3.98 -5.83
CA ARG A 259 -45.71 -4.75 -5.63
C ARG A 259 -46.83 -3.88 -5.04
N GLY A 260 -47.75 -3.43 -5.88
CA GLY A 260 -48.91 -2.66 -5.42
C GLY A 260 -49.94 -2.43 -6.51
N SER A 261 -50.84 -3.41 -6.68
CA SER A 261 -52.24 -3.30 -7.09
C SER A 261 -52.64 -2.17 -8.04
N GLY A 262 -52.87 -2.53 -9.30
CA GLY A 262 -53.60 -1.69 -10.24
C GLY A 262 -55.07 -1.53 -9.85
N ARG A 263 -55.50 -0.28 -9.66
CA ARG A 263 -56.84 0.22 -10.02
C ARG A 263 -56.84 1.74 -9.86
N ASP A 264 -56.61 2.46 -10.96
CA ASP A 264 -57.54 3.47 -11.49
C ASP A 264 -56.86 4.43 -12.48
N ARG A 265 -57.30 4.26 -13.73
CA ARG A 265 -57.63 5.23 -14.77
C ARG A 265 -56.93 6.61 -14.82
N ASN A 266 -56.28 6.78 -15.98
CA ASN A 266 -56.34 7.94 -16.86
C ASN A 266 -55.47 9.16 -16.51
N ARG A 267 -54.22 9.14 -16.98
CA ARG A 267 -53.52 10.35 -17.47
C ARG A 267 -52.41 9.99 -18.44
N THR A 268 -52.55 10.49 -19.66
CA THR A 268 -51.57 10.51 -20.74
C THR A 268 -50.34 11.33 -20.32
N GLY A 269 -49.17 10.71 -20.33
CA GLY A 269 -47.87 11.34 -20.06
C GLY A 269 -46.76 10.28 -20.13
N GLY A 270 -45.70 10.56 -20.87
CA GLY A 270 -44.73 9.59 -21.38
C GLY A 270 -44.09 8.67 -20.34
N TYR A 271 -43.88 7.42 -20.76
CA TYR A 271 -43.13 6.41 -20.03
C TYR A 271 -41.64 6.79 -19.95
N GLU A 272 -41.24 7.55 -18.93
CA GLU A 272 -39.83 7.59 -18.52
C GLU A 272 -39.50 6.26 -17.82
N ARG A 273 -38.82 5.37 -18.54
CA ARG A 273 -38.22 4.16 -17.97
C ARG A 273 -37.19 4.55 -16.91
N ARG A 274 -37.51 4.21 -15.67
CA ARG A 274 -36.67 4.21 -14.46
C ARG A 274 -35.27 3.65 -14.75
N GLN A 275 -34.22 4.45 -14.59
CA GLN A 275 -32.82 4.01 -14.77
C GLN A 275 -32.11 3.74 -13.44
N PRO A 276 -31.25 2.71 -13.36
CA PRO A 276 -30.28 2.52 -12.27
C PRO A 276 -29.45 3.78 -12.03
N TRP A 277 -28.93 3.96 -10.81
CA TRP A 277 -27.95 5.02 -10.54
C TRP A 277 -26.82 4.96 -11.55
N ARG A 278 -26.55 6.08 -12.22
CA ARG A 278 -25.37 6.24 -13.05
C ARG A 278 -24.54 7.39 -12.45
N PRO A 279 -23.23 7.21 -12.27
CA PRO A 279 -22.36 8.33 -11.95
C PRO A 279 -22.46 9.40 -13.06
N PRO A 280 -22.17 10.67 -12.76
CA PRO A 280 -22.15 11.71 -13.78
C PRO A 280 -21.19 11.34 -14.90
N TYR A 281 -21.56 11.62 -16.15
CA TYR A 281 -20.66 11.37 -17.27
C TYR A 281 -19.43 12.26 -17.14
N ARG A 282 -18.24 11.71 -17.41
CA ARG A 282 -16.98 12.44 -17.30
C ARG A 282 -16.96 13.73 -18.12
N ALA A 283 -17.57 13.72 -19.30
CA ALA A 283 -17.75 14.91 -20.12
C ALA A 283 -18.58 15.99 -19.43
N ASP A 284 -19.65 15.62 -18.71
CA ASP A 284 -20.48 16.57 -17.95
C ASP A 284 -19.70 17.16 -16.77
N VAL A 285 -18.88 16.35 -16.10
CA VAL A 285 -17.98 16.81 -15.02
C VAL A 285 -17.01 17.84 -15.57
N LEU A 286 -16.31 17.54 -16.67
CA LEU A 286 -15.35 18.45 -17.29
C LEU A 286 -16.01 19.72 -17.81
N ALA A 287 -17.14 19.62 -18.50
CA ALA A 287 -17.89 20.78 -18.98
C ALA A 287 -18.40 21.66 -17.82
N ARG A 288 -18.74 21.06 -16.69
CA ARG A 288 -19.11 21.79 -15.48
C ARG A 288 -17.91 22.54 -14.88
N LEU A 289 -16.76 21.88 -14.78
CA LEU A 289 -15.52 22.50 -14.30
C LEU A 289 -15.08 23.64 -15.23
N ASP A 290 -15.15 23.44 -16.54
CA ASP A 290 -14.80 24.47 -17.53
C ASP A 290 -15.69 25.72 -17.40
N ARG A 291 -17.00 25.53 -17.29
CA ARG A 291 -17.96 26.62 -17.08
C ARG A 291 -17.69 27.41 -15.81
N ASP A 292 -17.30 26.72 -14.74
CA ASP A 292 -16.99 27.35 -13.45
C ASP A 292 -15.54 27.89 -13.40
N GLY A 293 -14.79 27.82 -14.52
CA GLY A 293 -13.41 28.30 -14.64
C GLY A 293 -12.39 27.46 -13.88
N LEU A 294 -12.70 26.21 -13.57
CA LEU A 294 -11.95 25.33 -12.68
C LEU A 294 -10.91 24.45 -13.39
N LEU A 295 -10.71 24.61 -14.70
CA LEU A 295 -9.65 23.95 -15.47
C LEU A 295 -8.31 24.73 -15.37
N PRO A 296 -7.15 24.05 -15.52
CA PRO A 296 -6.98 22.63 -15.82
C PRO A 296 -7.27 21.71 -14.63
N ALA A 297 -7.73 20.49 -14.90
CA ALA A 297 -8.10 19.52 -13.88
C ALA A 297 -7.39 18.17 -14.04
N ILE A 298 -7.01 17.58 -12.91
CA ILE A 298 -6.52 16.19 -12.84
C ILE A 298 -7.62 15.33 -12.20
N THR A 299 -8.10 14.32 -12.92
CA THR A 299 -9.05 13.33 -12.40
C THR A 299 -8.30 12.05 -12.06
N PHE A 300 -8.24 11.70 -10.77
CA PHE A 300 -7.56 10.49 -10.33
C PHE A 300 -8.45 9.25 -10.47
N ILE A 301 -7.94 8.26 -11.18
CA ILE A 301 -8.56 6.95 -11.43
C ILE A 301 -7.52 5.87 -11.12
N PHE A 302 -7.81 4.97 -10.18
CA PHE A 302 -6.84 3.97 -9.68
C PHE A 302 -6.60 2.77 -10.63
N SER A 303 -6.95 2.89 -11.91
CA SER A 303 -6.74 1.84 -12.92
C SER A 303 -6.29 2.47 -14.23
N ARG A 304 -5.21 1.92 -14.82
CA ARG A 304 -4.61 2.40 -16.07
C ARG A 304 -5.61 2.28 -17.23
N ALA A 305 -6.15 1.07 -17.43
CA ALA A 305 -7.18 0.82 -18.44
C ALA A 305 -8.42 1.71 -18.25
N SER A 306 -8.76 2.08 -17.01
CA SER A 306 -9.85 3.01 -16.74
C SER A 306 -9.52 4.46 -17.07
N CYS A 307 -8.25 4.87 -16.99
CA CYS A 307 -7.79 6.19 -17.47
C CYS A 307 -7.92 6.27 -19.00
N ASP A 308 -7.44 5.26 -19.72
CA ASP A 308 -7.56 5.19 -21.19
C ASP A 308 -9.04 5.18 -21.61
N ALA A 309 -9.85 4.35 -20.96
CA ALA A 309 -11.29 4.31 -21.20
C ALA A 309 -11.98 5.64 -20.89
N ALA A 310 -11.48 6.42 -19.91
CA ALA A 310 -12.00 7.75 -19.60
C ALA A 310 -11.73 8.74 -20.75
N VAL A 311 -10.53 8.73 -21.32
CA VAL A 311 -10.20 9.55 -22.49
C VAL A 311 -11.11 9.20 -23.67
N VAL A 312 -11.24 7.92 -24.00
CA VAL A 312 -12.11 7.44 -25.09
C VAL A 312 -13.57 7.84 -24.85
N GLN A 313 -14.05 7.75 -23.60
CA GLN A 313 -15.41 8.15 -23.25
C GLN A 313 -15.65 9.66 -23.49
N VAL A 314 -14.70 10.51 -23.12
CA VAL A 314 -14.81 11.96 -23.32
C VAL A 314 -14.69 12.30 -24.80
N LEU A 315 -13.74 11.71 -25.53
CA LEU A 315 -13.60 11.92 -26.98
C LEU A 315 -14.88 11.59 -27.74
N ARG A 316 -15.54 10.47 -27.40
CA ARG A 316 -16.82 10.07 -28.01
C ARG A 316 -17.97 11.05 -27.74
N SER A 317 -17.87 11.90 -26.71
CA SER A 317 -18.87 12.93 -26.44
C SER A 317 -18.74 14.15 -27.36
N GLY A 318 -17.61 14.28 -28.07
CA GLY A 318 -17.31 15.44 -28.91
C GLY A 318 -16.82 16.67 -28.14
N LEU A 319 -16.57 16.57 -26.84
CA LEU A 319 -16.00 17.65 -26.03
C LEU A 319 -14.61 18.03 -26.55
N ARG A 320 -14.40 19.32 -26.84
CA ARG A 320 -13.11 19.90 -27.22
C ARG A 320 -12.84 21.13 -26.36
N LEU A 321 -11.68 21.15 -25.72
CA LEU A 321 -11.26 22.17 -24.75
C LEU A 321 -10.13 23.07 -25.28
N THR A 322 -9.84 22.97 -26.58
CA THR A 322 -8.71 23.61 -27.26
C THR A 322 -9.16 24.47 -28.43
N THR A 323 -8.37 25.50 -28.69
CA THR A 323 -8.46 26.36 -29.88
C THR A 323 -7.71 25.75 -31.07
N GLU A 324 -7.76 26.39 -32.24
CA GLU A 324 -6.96 25.98 -33.40
C GLU A 324 -5.46 26.20 -33.19
N GLU A 325 -5.07 27.37 -32.68
CA GLU A 325 -3.67 27.70 -32.37
C GLU A 325 -3.06 26.74 -31.35
N GLU A 326 -3.80 26.41 -30.28
CA GLU A 326 -3.34 25.42 -29.29
C GLU A 326 -3.16 24.03 -29.92
N ARG A 327 -4.01 23.64 -30.88
CA ARG A 327 -3.89 22.35 -31.58
C ARG A 327 -2.63 22.26 -32.43
N ASP A 328 -2.23 23.34 -33.08
CA ASP A 328 -1.00 23.36 -33.88
C ASP A 328 0.23 23.30 -32.97
N GLN A 329 0.20 24.00 -31.83
CA GLN A 329 1.24 23.90 -30.81
C GLN A 329 1.34 22.48 -30.22
N ILE A 330 0.20 21.85 -29.95
CA ILE A 330 0.14 20.46 -29.46
C ILE A 330 0.81 19.52 -30.48
N THR A 331 0.44 19.63 -31.76
CA THR A 331 1.02 18.79 -32.82
C THR A 331 2.54 18.99 -32.91
N ALA A 332 3.04 20.22 -32.88
CA ALA A 332 4.49 20.48 -32.92
C ALA A 332 5.25 19.86 -31.73
N ILE A 333 4.66 19.85 -30.53
CA ILE A 333 5.26 19.23 -29.34
C ILE A 333 5.22 17.70 -29.45
N VAL A 334 4.11 17.13 -29.92
CA VAL A 334 3.99 15.70 -30.19
C VAL A 334 5.06 15.24 -31.18
N ASP A 335 5.18 15.93 -32.32
CA ASP A 335 6.15 15.58 -33.36
C ASP A 335 7.58 15.63 -32.83
N LYS A 336 7.90 16.63 -31.99
CA LYS A 336 9.22 16.74 -31.34
C LYS A 336 9.54 15.54 -30.45
N HIS A 337 8.60 15.09 -29.61
CA HIS A 337 8.85 14.01 -28.65
C HIS A 337 8.79 12.61 -29.27
N CYS A 338 8.06 12.47 -30.37
CA CYS A 338 7.89 11.19 -31.05
C CYS A 338 8.76 11.03 -32.30
N ALA A 339 9.64 11.99 -32.62
CA ALA A 339 10.47 11.98 -33.84
C ALA A 339 11.35 10.73 -33.98
N ASP A 340 11.86 10.19 -32.87
CA ASP A 340 12.79 9.05 -32.87
C ASP A 340 12.06 7.68 -32.82
N LEU A 341 10.72 7.67 -32.78
CA LEU A 341 9.94 6.44 -32.70
C LEU A 341 9.62 5.90 -34.10
N PRO A 342 9.86 4.60 -34.37
CA PRO A 342 9.46 3.99 -35.64
C PRO A 342 7.94 4.02 -35.86
N ASP A 343 7.50 4.29 -37.08
CA ASP A 343 6.07 4.35 -37.44
C ASP A 343 5.29 3.07 -37.10
N ASP A 344 5.92 1.90 -37.29
CA ASP A 344 5.35 0.61 -36.95
C ASP A 344 5.09 0.49 -35.43
N ASP A 345 5.98 1.01 -34.60
CA ASP A 345 5.81 1.02 -33.14
C ASP A 345 4.71 2.00 -32.73
N LEU A 346 4.66 3.19 -33.34
CA LEU A 346 3.62 4.21 -33.08
C LEU A 346 2.20 3.69 -33.32
N ALA A 347 2.00 2.93 -34.40
CA ALA A 347 0.69 2.33 -34.70
C ALA A 347 0.22 1.37 -33.59
N ILE A 348 1.13 0.54 -33.06
CA ILE A 348 0.82 -0.43 -32.00
C ILE A 348 0.58 0.26 -30.65
N LEU A 349 1.24 1.38 -30.41
CA LEU A 349 1.09 2.18 -29.19
C LEU A 349 -0.21 3.00 -29.15
N GLY A 350 -1.04 2.97 -30.21
CA GLY A 350 -2.27 3.75 -30.29
C GLY A 350 -2.02 5.25 -30.48
N TYR A 351 -0.90 5.60 -31.12
CA TYR A 351 -0.46 6.98 -31.32
C TYR A 351 -1.54 7.90 -31.89
N TRP A 352 -2.24 7.48 -32.94
CA TRP A 352 -3.22 8.33 -33.64
C TRP A 352 -4.41 8.74 -32.77
N ASP A 353 -4.99 7.79 -32.04
CA ASP A 353 -6.08 8.07 -31.10
C ASP A 353 -5.60 8.96 -29.94
N TRP A 354 -4.35 8.76 -29.50
CA TRP A 354 -3.72 9.56 -28.47
C TRP A 354 -3.48 11.01 -28.92
N VAL A 355 -3.00 11.24 -30.15
CA VAL A 355 -2.84 12.59 -30.71
C VAL A 355 -4.18 13.31 -30.82
N GLU A 356 -5.23 12.63 -31.31
CA GLU A 356 -6.57 13.23 -31.36
C GLU A 356 -7.11 13.60 -29.98
N ALA A 357 -6.83 12.79 -28.94
CA ALA A 357 -7.14 13.13 -27.55
C ALA A 357 -6.42 14.41 -27.11
N LEU A 358 -5.11 14.49 -27.34
CA LEU A 358 -4.31 15.64 -26.98
C LEU A 358 -4.80 16.90 -27.68
N ARG A 359 -5.10 16.81 -28.98
CA ARG A 359 -5.66 17.93 -29.76
C ARG A 359 -7.04 18.35 -29.27
N ALA A 360 -7.79 17.51 -28.55
CA ALA A 360 -9.03 17.90 -27.87
C ALA A 360 -8.80 18.51 -26.46
N GLY A 361 -7.55 18.55 -25.99
CA GLY A 361 -7.16 19.06 -24.67
C GLY A 361 -7.29 18.02 -23.54
N ILE A 362 -7.31 16.74 -23.89
CA ILE A 362 -7.59 15.63 -22.96
C ILE A 362 -6.46 14.61 -23.03
N ALA A 363 -6.00 14.10 -21.89
CA ALA A 363 -4.96 13.09 -21.84
C ALA A 363 -5.20 12.03 -20.75
N ALA A 364 -4.62 10.85 -20.93
CA ALA A 364 -4.38 9.90 -19.86
C ALA A 364 -2.93 10.07 -19.36
N HIS A 365 -2.67 9.81 -18.07
CA HIS A 365 -1.32 9.76 -17.51
C HIS A 365 -1.18 8.60 -16.51
N HIS A 366 -0.41 7.59 -16.88
CA HIS A 366 -0.14 6.46 -16.00
C HIS A 366 1.13 5.71 -16.38
N ALA A 367 1.60 4.85 -15.48
CA ALA A 367 2.84 4.08 -15.66
C ALA A 367 2.88 3.20 -16.93
N GLY A 368 1.74 2.77 -17.48
CA GLY A 368 1.67 1.99 -18.73
C GLY A 368 1.92 2.77 -20.04
N LEU A 369 2.04 4.10 -19.99
CA LEU A 369 2.46 4.89 -21.16
C LEU A 369 3.99 4.81 -21.33
N ILE A 370 4.45 4.85 -22.57
CA ILE A 370 5.90 4.96 -22.85
C ILE A 370 6.44 6.34 -22.41
N PRO A 371 7.74 6.48 -22.12
CA PRO A 371 8.34 7.73 -21.66
C PRO A 371 8.02 8.94 -22.55
N ALA A 372 8.18 8.82 -23.86
CA ALA A 372 7.89 9.91 -24.80
C ALA A 372 6.45 10.44 -24.69
N PHE A 373 5.46 9.55 -24.54
CA PHE A 373 4.06 9.96 -24.37
C PHE A 373 3.82 10.64 -23.02
N LYS A 374 4.45 10.14 -21.94
CA LYS A 374 4.34 10.78 -20.61
C LYS A 374 4.92 12.18 -20.62
N GLU A 375 6.14 12.33 -21.13
CA GLU A 375 6.86 13.61 -21.20
C GLU A 375 6.11 14.62 -22.07
N THR A 376 5.51 14.16 -23.17
CA THR A 376 4.61 14.99 -23.99
C THR A 376 3.41 15.49 -23.19
N VAL A 377 2.69 14.61 -22.49
CA VAL A 377 1.52 14.99 -21.67
C VAL A 377 1.92 15.97 -20.56
N GLU A 378 3.07 15.73 -19.92
CA GLU A 378 3.63 16.57 -18.86
C GLU A 378 3.94 17.99 -19.38
N GLU A 379 4.65 18.11 -20.51
CA GLU A 379 4.98 19.39 -21.13
C GLU A 379 3.70 20.13 -21.57
N LEU A 380 2.77 19.44 -22.22
CA LEU A 380 1.51 20.02 -22.68
C LEU A 380 0.65 20.53 -21.50
N PHE A 381 0.63 19.82 -20.39
CA PHE A 381 -0.13 20.23 -19.21
C PHE A 381 0.49 21.45 -18.51
N VAL A 382 1.82 21.46 -18.35
CA VAL A 382 2.54 22.60 -17.75
C VAL A 382 2.38 23.87 -18.60
N ARG A 383 2.39 23.74 -19.94
CA ARG A 383 2.08 24.85 -20.86
C ARG A 383 0.60 25.23 -20.89
N GLY A 384 -0.26 24.48 -20.19
CA GLY A 384 -1.70 24.72 -20.13
C GLY A 384 -2.45 24.36 -21.41
N LEU A 385 -1.86 23.57 -22.32
CA LEU A 385 -2.48 23.13 -23.57
C LEU A 385 -3.44 21.95 -23.36
N VAL A 386 -3.05 20.99 -22.51
CA VAL A 386 -3.96 19.94 -22.03
C VAL A 386 -4.72 20.46 -20.81
N LYS A 387 -6.06 20.45 -20.89
CA LYS A 387 -6.94 21.02 -19.86
C LYS A 387 -7.48 19.96 -18.90
N ALA A 388 -7.54 18.69 -19.33
CA ALA A 388 -8.04 17.59 -18.52
C ALA A 388 -7.11 16.37 -18.61
N VAL A 389 -6.64 15.88 -17.46
CA VAL A 389 -5.80 14.67 -17.37
C VAL A 389 -6.50 13.63 -16.51
N PHE A 390 -6.64 12.41 -17.03
CA PHE A 390 -7.05 11.23 -16.26
C PHE A 390 -5.82 10.47 -15.81
N ALA A 391 -5.53 10.48 -14.52
CA ALA A 391 -4.26 9.99 -14.00
C ALA A 391 -4.40 8.90 -12.94
N THR A 392 -3.43 7.99 -12.89
CA THR A 392 -3.24 7.13 -11.71
C THR A 392 -2.54 7.88 -10.57
N GLU A 393 -2.59 7.34 -9.36
CA GLU A 393 -1.94 7.90 -8.16
C GLU A 393 -0.45 8.20 -8.35
N THR A 394 0.23 7.48 -9.25
CA THR A 394 1.64 7.71 -9.61
C THR A 394 1.96 9.13 -10.07
N LEU A 395 0.98 9.89 -10.55
CA LEU A 395 1.18 11.30 -10.90
C LEU A 395 1.30 12.20 -9.66
N ALA A 396 0.58 11.87 -8.58
CA ALA A 396 0.66 12.64 -7.34
C ALA A 396 2.01 12.46 -6.62
N LEU A 397 2.77 11.46 -7.03
CA LEU A 397 4.04 11.00 -6.47
C LEU A 397 5.28 11.71 -7.06
N GLY A 398 5.15 12.99 -7.45
CA GLY A 398 6.33 13.82 -7.68
C GLY A 398 6.63 14.09 -9.15
N ILE A 399 5.73 14.75 -9.87
CA ILE A 399 6.08 15.56 -11.04
C ILE A 399 5.46 16.93 -10.81
N ASN A 400 6.11 18.03 -11.22
CA ASN A 400 5.54 19.37 -11.07
C ASN A 400 4.43 19.65 -12.09
N MET A 401 3.29 18.98 -11.94
CA MET A 401 2.05 19.23 -12.69
C MET A 401 0.93 19.72 -11.75
N PRO A 402 1.02 20.96 -11.23
CA PRO A 402 -0.05 21.53 -10.43
C PRO A 402 -1.26 21.85 -11.34
N ALA A 403 -2.44 21.46 -10.91
CA ALA A 403 -3.71 21.73 -11.60
C ALA A 403 -4.48 22.80 -10.84
N ARG A 404 -5.45 23.47 -11.46
CA ARG A 404 -6.37 24.33 -10.70
C ARG A 404 -7.30 23.48 -9.84
N SER A 405 -7.73 22.33 -10.40
CA SER A 405 -8.63 21.40 -9.73
C SER A 405 -8.15 19.95 -9.73
N VAL A 406 -8.50 19.22 -8.69
CA VAL A 406 -8.34 17.77 -8.60
C VAL A 406 -9.71 17.13 -8.43
N VAL A 407 -9.98 16.05 -9.16
CA VAL A 407 -11.23 15.28 -9.09
C VAL A 407 -10.94 13.86 -8.63
N LEU A 408 -11.70 13.36 -7.66
CA LEU A 408 -11.63 11.99 -7.16
C LEU A 408 -12.93 11.25 -7.50
N GLU A 409 -12.87 10.25 -8.39
CA GLU A 409 -14.04 9.46 -8.76
C GLU A 409 -14.42 8.41 -7.72
N ARG A 410 -13.41 7.89 -7.02
CA ARG A 410 -13.55 6.86 -5.97
C ARG A 410 -12.63 7.18 -4.80
N LEU A 411 -13.00 6.69 -3.63
CA LEU A 411 -12.21 6.79 -2.40
C LEU A 411 -11.72 5.42 -1.92
N THR A 412 -11.76 4.41 -2.80
CA THR A 412 -11.27 3.06 -2.54
C THR A 412 -10.28 2.68 -3.64
N LYS A 413 -9.19 2.02 -3.25
CA LYS A 413 -8.15 1.53 -4.16
C LYS A 413 -7.74 0.10 -3.84
N TRP A 414 -7.17 -0.59 -4.81
CA TRP A 414 -6.54 -1.88 -4.60
C TRP A 414 -5.13 -1.67 -4.03
N ASN A 415 -4.82 -2.26 -2.89
CA ASN A 415 -3.50 -2.14 -2.25
C ASN A 415 -2.57 -3.35 -2.53
N GLY A 416 -2.94 -4.23 -3.47
CA GLY A 416 -2.23 -5.47 -3.78
C GLY A 416 -2.86 -6.73 -3.19
N ASP A 417 -3.78 -6.58 -2.23
CA ASP A 417 -4.46 -7.70 -1.55
C ASP A 417 -5.98 -7.49 -1.43
N GLN A 418 -6.41 -6.28 -1.11
CA GLN A 418 -7.82 -5.94 -0.98
C GLN A 418 -8.14 -4.53 -1.48
N HIS A 419 -9.42 -4.29 -1.78
CA HIS A 419 -9.92 -2.93 -1.94
C HIS A 419 -9.99 -2.24 -0.57
N ALA A 420 -9.11 -1.28 -0.34
CA ALA A 420 -9.02 -0.49 0.88
C ALA A 420 -9.47 0.96 0.63
N PRO A 421 -10.10 1.63 1.62
CA PRO A 421 -10.35 3.06 1.53
C PRO A 421 -9.03 3.84 1.51
N LEU A 422 -9.02 4.99 0.84
CA LEU A 422 -7.89 5.91 0.86
C LEU A 422 -7.60 6.38 2.29
N THR A 423 -6.32 6.43 2.62
CA THR A 423 -5.85 7.05 3.85
C THR A 423 -5.90 8.58 3.73
N ALA A 424 -5.90 9.28 4.88
CA ALA A 424 -5.84 10.73 4.91
C ALA A 424 -4.55 11.30 4.25
N GLY A 425 -3.45 10.56 4.35
CA GLY A 425 -2.18 10.91 3.71
C GLY A 425 -2.26 10.87 2.19
N GLU A 426 -2.74 9.76 1.64
CA GLU A 426 -2.97 9.60 0.19
C GLU A 426 -3.94 10.67 -0.32
N TYR A 427 -5.05 10.90 0.39
CA TYR A 427 -6.00 11.95 0.05
C TYR A 427 -5.35 13.34 -0.01
N THR A 428 -4.51 13.68 0.95
CA THR A 428 -3.79 14.96 1.00
C THR A 428 -2.74 15.07 -0.10
N GLN A 429 -2.05 13.99 -0.45
CA GLN A 429 -1.10 13.95 -1.57
C GLN A 429 -1.80 14.19 -2.92
N LEU A 430 -2.94 13.52 -3.15
CA LEU A 430 -3.74 13.69 -4.38
C LEU A 430 -4.29 15.12 -4.48
N THR A 431 -5.00 15.58 -3.44
CA THR A 431 -5.65 16.90 -3.44
C THR A 431 -4.66 18.06 -3.32
N GLY A 432 -3.47 17.81 -2.78
CA GLY A 432 -2.37 18.79 -2.70
C GLY A 432 -1.89 19.31 -4.06
N ARG A 433 -2.25 18.64 -5.17
CA ARG A 433 -1.98 19.08 -6.55
C ARG A 433 -2.90 20.21 -7.04
N ALA A 434 -3.99 20.52 -6.33
CA ALA A 434 -4.94 21.55 -6.72
C ALA A 434 -4.55 22.95 -6.24
N GLY A 435 -4.41 23.92 -7.13
CA GLY A 435 -3.94 25.28 -6.83
C GLY A 435 -2.49 25.47 -7.25
N ARG A 436 -2.28 26.25 -8.31
CA ARG A 436 -0.96 26.59 -8.86
C ARG A 436 -0.43 27.86 -8.19
N ARG A 437 0.69 27.75 -7.46
CA ARG A 437 1.32 28.91 -6.79
C ARG A 437 1.68 29.98 -7.83
N GLY A 438 1.32 31.23 -7.53
CA GLY A 438 1.57 32.39 -8.41
C GLY A 438 0.59 32.52 -9.59
N ILE A 439 -0.33 31.58 -9.79
CA ILE A 439 -1.34 31.62 -10.85
C ILE A 439 -2.76 31.59 -10.27
N ASP A 440 -3.03 30.64 -9.39
CA ASP A 440 -4.35 30.46 -8.77
C ASP A 440 -4.39 31.11 -7.38
N ILE A 441 -5.51 31.77 -7.07
CA ILE A 441 -5.80 32.30 -5.72
C ILE A 441 -6.26 31.20 -4.76
N ASP A 442 -6.90 30.16 -5.30
CA ASP A 442 -7.53 29.06 -4.58
C ASP A 442 -7.42 27.78 -5.42
N GLY A 443 -7.21 26.64 -4.77
CA GLY A 443 -7.26 25.32 -5.38
C GLY A 443 -8.55 24.60 -5.04
N HIS A 444 -9.01 23.70 -5.92
CA HIS A 444 -10.29 23.01 -5.75
C HIS A 444 -10.12 21.48 -5.77
N ALA A 445 -10.54 20.81 -4.71
CA ALA A 445 -10.63 19.35 -4.65
C ALA A 445 -12.10 18.93 -4.73
N VAL A 446 -12.43 18.07 -5.69
CA VAL A 446 -13.81 17.68 -6.03
C VAL A 446 -13.97 16.17 -5.89
N VAL A 447 -14.80 15.73 -4.95
CA VAL A 447 -15.14 14.31 -4.80
C VAL A 447 -16.47 14.03 -5.52
N LEU A 448 -16.49 13.04 -6.41
CA LEU A 448 -17.74 12.62 -7.04
C LEU A 448 -18.55 11.78 -6.05
N TRP A 449 -19.81 12.16 -5.84
CA TRP A 449 -20.70 11.42 -4.96
C TRP A 449 -21.11 10.08 -5.60
N SER A 450 -21.08 9.02 -4.79
CA SER A 450 -21.68 7.72 -5.09
C SER A 450 -22.47 7.20 -3.89
N PRO A 451 -23.35 6.20 -4.05
CA PRO A 451 -24.12 5.63 -2.94
C PRO A 451 -23.24 5.03 -1.84
N GLU A 452 -22.01 4.63 -2.19
CA GLU A 452 -21.02 4.05 -1.28
C GLU A 452 -20.17 5.12 -0.57
N VAL A 453 -20.20 6.36 -1.06
CA VAL A 453 -19.41 7.47 -0.51
C VAL A 453 -20.27 8.32 0.42
N ASP A 454 -19.92 8.29 1.70
CA ASP A 454 -20.53 9.11 2.74
C ASP A 454 -19.82 10.47 2.87
N ALA A 455 -20.60 11.56 2.90
CA ALA A 455 -20.09 12.91 3.01
C ALA A 455 -19.33 13.15 4.32
N ALA A 456 -19.76 12.54 5.44
CA ALA A 456 -19.04 12.66 6.71
C ALA A 456 -17.68 11.96 6.67
N GLY A 457 -17.60 10.78 6.02
CA GLY A 457 -16.33 10.11 5.74
C GLY A 457 -15.35 10.97 4.93
N VAL A 458 -15.84 11.65 3.87
CA VAL A 458 -15.03 12.61 3.10
C VAL A 458 -14.58 13.79 3.97
N GLY A 459 -15.47 14.31 4.82
CA GLY A 459 -15.14 15.35 5.80
C GLY A 459 -14.01 14.93 6.75
N GLY A 460 -14.00 13.66 7.19
CA GLY A 460 -12.93 13.10 8.03
C GLY A 460 -11.58 13.04 7.31
N LEU A 461 -11.57 12.61 6.05
CA LEU A 461 -10.36 12.61 5.21
C LEU A 461 -9.84 14.03 4.94
N ALA A 462 -10.75 14.96 4.65
CA ALA A 462 -10.38 16.36 4.35
C ALA A 462 -9.93 17.15 5.58
N SER A 463 -10.34 16.75 6.79
CA SER A 463 -9.94 17.42 8.04
C SER A 463 -8.64 16.85 8.63
N THR A 464 -8.33 15.59 8.38
CA THR A 464 -7.09 14.95 8.85
C THR A 464 -5.96 15.24 7.86
N ARG A 465 -5.09 16.22 8.14
CA ARG A 465 -4.08 16.70 7.18
C ARG A 465 -2.71 16.00 7.25
N THR A 466 -2.45 15.22 8.30
CA THR A 466 -1.11 14.68 8.56
C THR A 466 -1.17 13.20 8.95
N TYR A 467 -0.11 12.46 8.60
CA TYR A 467 0.04 11.03 8.89
C TYR A 467 1.45 10.74 9.41
N PRO A 468 1.62 9.69 10.24
CA PRO A 468 2.94 9.36 10.77
C PRO A 468 3.78 8.70 9.68
N LEU A 469 5.02 9.18 9.51
CA LEU A 469 6.07 8.51 8.77
C LEU A 469 6.50 7.26 9.53
N ARG A 470 6.38 6.09 8.90
CA ARG A 470 6.84 4.81 9.46
C ARG A 470 7.97 4.27 8.59
N SER A 471 9.05 3.83 9.23
CA SER A 471 10.13 3.15 8.53
C SER A 471 9.63 1.84 7.88
N SER A 472 10.12 1.58 6.67
CA SER A 472 9.99 0.29 5.98
C SER A 472 11.31 -0.52 6.00
N PHE A 473 12.30 -0.08 6.77
CA PHE A 473 13.66 -0.60 6.72
C PHE A 473 13.75 -2.08 7.09
N THR A 474 14.36 -2.86 6.19
CA THR A 474 14.75 -4.25 6.43
C THR A 474 16.15 -4.49 5.85
N PRO A 475 17.08 -5.11 6.60
CA PRO A 475 18.42 -5.37 6.08
C PRO A 475 18.36 -6.40 4.93
N SER A 476 19.02 -6.10 3.80
CA SER A 476 19.18 -7.01 2.66
C SER A 476 20.54 -7.72 2.66
N TYR A 477 20.71 -8.75 1.83
CA TYR A 477 21.95 -9.51 1.73
C TYR A 477 23.10 -8.67 1.17
N ASN A 478 22.87 -7.95 0.07
CA ASN A 478 23.83 -7.02 -0.52
C ASN A 478 24.24 -5.93 0.48
N MET A 479 23.28 -5.36 1.22
CA MET A 479 23.55 -4.35 2.24
C MET A 479 24.44 -4.92 3.35
N ALA A 480 24.09 -6.10 3.90
CA ALA A 480 24.87 -6.74 4.95
C ALA A 480 26.31 -7.04 4.50
N ALA A 481 26.49 -7.56 3.28
CA ALA A 481 27.81 -7.83 2.71
C ALA A 481 28.64 -6.54 2.56
N ASN A 482 28.07 -5.46 2.02
CA ASN A 482 28.76 -4.17 1.88
C ASN A 482 29.15 -3.57 3.23
N LEU A 483 28.22 -3.56 4.18
CA LEU A 483 28.43 -3.04 5.54
C LEU A 483 29.55 -3.77 6.27
N VAL A 484 29.52 -5.11 6.25
CA VAL A 484 30.54 -5.94 6.90
C VAL A 484 31.90 -5.74 6.22
N ALA A 485 31.94 -5.55 4.90
CA ALA A 485 33.17 -5.31 4.16
C ALA A 485 33.83 -3.97 4.50
N GLN A 486 33.04 -2.92 4.74
CA GLN A 486 33.55 -1.58 5.02
C GLN A 486 33.85 -1.36 6.51
N LEU A 487 32.90 -1.70 7.38
CA LEU A 487 32.93 -1.32 8.80
C LEU A 487 33.29 -2.50 9.72
N GLY A 488 33.12 -3.73 9.23
CA GLY A 488 33.16 -4.94 10.04
C GLY A 488 31.83 -5.21 10.74
N ARG A 489 31.63 -6.45 11.18
CA ARG A 489 30.34 -6.96 11.67
C ARG A 489 29.79 -6.20 12.89
N ALA A 490 30.64 -5.88 13.88
CA ALA A 490 30.20 -5.20 15.09
C ALA A 490 29.73 -3.76 14.79
N ALA A 491 30.56 -2.97 14.09
CA ALA A 491 30.20 -1.60 13.73
C ALA A 491 28.99 -1.55 12.79
N ALA A 492 28.89 -2.48 11.82
CA ALA A 492 27.71 -2.62 10.96
C ALA A 492 26.42 -2.93 11.75
N ARG A 493 26.51 -3.77 12.78
CA ARG A 493 25.38 -4.08 13.67
C ARG A 493 24.92 -2.84 14.45
N ASP A 494 25.87 -2.06 14.97
CA ASP A 494 25.57 -0.84 15.73
C ASP A 494 24.98 0.26 14.83
N LEU A 495 25.53 0.42 13.62
CA LEU A 495 25.03 1.27 12.53
C LEU A 495 23.54 0.98 12.26
N LEU A 496 23.18 -0.29 12.05
CA LEU A 496 21.78 -0.70 11.83
C LEU A 496 20.89 -0.53 13.07
N GLY A 497 21.48 -0.60 14.26
CA GLY A 497 20.81 -0.27 15.53
C GLY A 497 20.41 1.21 15.63
N SER A 498 21.02 2.10 14.85
CA SER A 498 20.64 3.51 14.75
C SER A 498 19.58 3.83 13.68
N SER A 499 19.04 2.81 13.00
CA SER A 499 17.99 2.97 11.98
C SER A 499 16.72 3.64 12.52
N PHE A 500 15.94 4.26 11.64
CA PHE A 500 14.70 4.93 12.04
C PHE A 500 13.68 3.90 12.55
N ALA A 501 13.63 2.71 11.93
CA ALA A 501 12.81 1.61 12.44
C ALA A 501 13.16 1.22 13.88
N GLN A 502 14.45 1.13 14.24
CA GLN A 502 14.86 0.82 15.61
C GLN A 502 14.52 1.99 16.56
N PHE A 503 14.75 3.24 16.14
CA PHE A 503 14.38 4.42 16.92
C PHE A 503 12.89 4.48 17.25
N GLN A 504 12.02 4.21 16.27
CA GLN A 504 10.57 4.13 16.49
C GLN A 504 10.21 2.97 17.43
N ALA A 505 10.85 1.81 17.27
CA ALA A 505 10.64 0.67 18.14
C ALA A 505 11.03 0.97 19.60
N ASP A 506 12.18 1.63 19.82
CA ASP A 506 12.67 1.99 21.15
C ASP A 506 11.77 3.04 21.83
N ARG A 507 11.30 4.03 21.06
CA ARG A 507 10.35 5.03 21.57
C ARG A 507 9.00 4.40 21.94
N ASP A 508 8.50 3.48 21.12
CA ASP A 508 7.30 2.68 21.43
C ASP A 508 7.48 1.87 22.73
N VAL A 509 8.69 1.33 22.95
CA VAL A 509 9.03 0.56 24.16
C VAL A 509 8.92 1.41 25.43
N VAL A 510 9.21 2.71 25.41
CA VAL A 510 9.06 3.58 26.60
C VAL A 510 7.62 3.57 27.12
N GLY A 511 6.63 3.61 26.22
CA GLY A 511 5.22 3.50 26.59
C GLY A 511 4.87 2.13 27.19
N LEU A 512 5.43 1.06 26.63
CA LEU A 512 5.27 -0.31 27.13
C LEU A 512 5.95 -0.50 28.50
N GLN A 513 7.13 0.07 28.72
CA GLN A 513 7.86 0.03 30.01
C GLN A 513 7.10 0.78 31.11
N ARG A 514 6.49 1.93 30.80
CA ARG A 514 5.63 2.64 31.76
C ARG A 514 4.40 1.79 32.14
N ARG A 515 3.78 1.12 31.17
CA ARG A 515 2.69 0.16 31.43
C ARG A 515 3.18 -1.04 32.23
N LEU A 516 4.36 -1.56 31.95
CA LEU A 516 4.98 -2.67 32.68
C LEU A 516 5.23 -2.31 34.15
N THR A 517 5.72 -1.10 34.41
CA THR A 517 5.93 -0.56 35.76
C THR A 517 4.60 -0.44 36.50
N THR A 518 3.57 0.06 35.81
CA THR A 518 2.20 0.17 36.36
C THR A 518 1.62 -1.22 36.69
N HIS A 519 1.73 -2.17 35.76
CA HIS A 519 1.29 -3.55 35.98
C HIS A 519 2.04 -4.19 37.15
N SER A 520 3.36 -4.01 37.24
CA SER A 520 4.19 -4.55 38.32
C SER A 520 3.74 -4.03 39.68
N LYS A 521 3.39 -2.74 39.77
CA LYS A 521 2.82 -2.15 40.99
C LYS A 521 1.46 -2.78 41.34
N SER A 522 0.54 -2.88 40.38
CA SER A 522 -0.77 -3.49 40.62
C SER A 522 -0.68 -4.99 40.94
N LEU A 523 0.28 -5.71 40.38
CA LEU A 523 0.56 -7.10 40.75
C LEU A 523 1.00 -7.21 42.21
N ALA A 524 1.86 -6.31 42.69
CA ALA A 524 2.26 -6.27 44.09
C ALA A 524 1.06 -5.95 45.01
N GLU A 525 0.20 -5.00 44.63
CA GLU A 525 -1.02 -4.67 45.37
C GLU A 525 -2.00 -5.85 45.43
N PHE A 526 -2.23 -6.56 44.31
CA PHE A 526 -3.09 -7.74 44.29
C PHE A 526 -2.49 -8.90 45.07
N ALA A 527 -1.16 -9.08 45.04
CA ALA A 527 -0.46 -10.09 45.83
C ALA A 527 -0.63 -9.85 47.34
N ALA A 528 -0.49 -8.59 47.78
CA ALA A 528 -0.77 -8.22 49.16
C ALA A 528 -2.24 -8.47 49.53
N ALA A 529 -3.20 -8.10 48.67
CA ALA A 529 -4.64 -8.25 48.91
C ALA A 529 -5.14 -9.70 48.89
N MET A 530 -4.39 -10.64 48.30
CA MET A 530 -4.71 -12.08 48.29
C MET A 530 -3.91 -12.89 49.32
N THR A 531 -3.07 -12.22 50.13
CA THR A 531 -2.28 -12.88 51.17
C THR A 531 -3.20 -13.45 52.25
N CYS A 532 -3.00 -14.71 52.60
CA CYS A 532 -3.82 -15.40 53.58
C CYS A 532 -2.97 -16.38 54.39
N ASP A 533 -3.14 -16.38 55.71
CA ASP A 533 -2.39 -17.26 56.63
C ASP A 533 -2.65 -18.75 56.39
N LEU A 534 -3.75 -19.06 55.71
CA LEU A 534 -4.22 -20.42 55.43
C LEU A 534 -3.69 -21.00 54.11
N GLY A 535 -2.88 -20.29 53.32
CA GLY A 535 -2.23 -20.82 52.12
C GLY A 535 -2.26 -19.92 50.89
N ASP A 536 -1.59 -20.36 49.83
CA ASP A 536 -1.44 -19.62 48.57
C ASP A 536 -2.76 -19.60 47.77
N PHE A 537 -3.23 -18.41 47.41
CA PHE A 537 -4.46 -18.24 46.62
C PHE A 537 -4.23 -18.32 45.11
N THR A 538 -2.98 -18.25 44.63
CA THR A 538 -2.65 -18.44 43.21
C THR A 538 -2.91 -19.87 42.77
N THR A 539 -2.34 -20.84 43.48
CA THR A 539 -2.56 -22.29 43.25
C THR A 539 -4.03 -22.68 43.40
N TYR A 540 -4.74 -22.05 44.35
CA TYR A 540 -6.17 -22.27 44.54
C TYR A 540 -7.01 -21.78 43.34
N GLU A 541 -6.72 -20.60 42.81
CA GLU A 541 -7.44 -20.06 41.64
C GLU A 541 -7.07 -20.78 40.34
N ASP A 542 -5.83 -21.26 40.19
CA ASP A 542 -5.42 -22.06 39.04
C ASP A 542 -6.25 -23.36 38.94
N LEU A 543 -6.45 -24.06 40.05
CA LEU A 543 -7.34 -25.23 40.12
C LEU A 543 -8.80 -24.88 39.78
N ARG A 544 -9.29 -23.68 40.17
CA ARG A 544 -10.65 -23.21 39.80
C ARG A 544 -10.75 -22.90 38.30
N MET A 545 -9.74 -22.28 37.72
CA MET A 545 -9.70 -21.97 36.29
C MET A 545 -9.65 -23.26 35.46
N GLU A 546 -8.84 -24.24 35.86
CA GLU A 546 -8.75 -25.52 35.16
C GLU A 546 -10.06 -26.31 35.22
N LEU A 547 -10.72 -26.35 36.38
CA LEU A 547 -12.04 -26.93 36.53
C LEU A 547 -13.07 -26.25 35.61
N SER A 548 -13.09 -24.91 35.59
CA SER A 548 -14.02 -24.15 34.75
C SER A 548 -13.76 -24.36 33.25
N ARG A 549 -12.49 -24.43 32.83
CA ARG A 549 -12.09 -24.73 31.45
C ARG A 549 -12.59 -26.11 31.03
N ARG A 550 -12.35 -27.13 31.86
CA ARG A 550 -12.77 -28.52 31.59
C ARG A 550 -14.29 -28.66 31.52
N GLU A 551 -15.02 -28.01 32.41
CA GLU A 551 -16.49 -27.95 32.38
C GLU A 551 -17.02 -27.27 31.11
N ALA A 552 -16.38 -26.19 30.67
CA ALA A 552 -16.76 -25.48 29.43
C ALA A 552 -16.49 -26.31 28.17
N GLU A 553 -15.37 -27.03 28.11
CA GLU A 553 -15.04 -27.95 27.00
C GLU A 553 -16.07 -29.07 26.87
N LEU A 554 -16.41 -29.74 27.98
CA LEU A 554 -17.43 -30.79 28.00
C LEU A 554 -18.82 -30.27 27.61
N SER A 555 -19.18 -29.05 28.02
CA SER A 555 -20.43 -28.42 27.58
C SER A 555 -20.45 -28.19 26.06
N ARG A 556 -19.35 -27.71 25.48
CA ARG A 556 -19.23 -27.46 24.03
C ARG A 556 -19.28 -28.74 23.21
N VAL A 557 -18.61 -29.80 23.65
CA VAL A 557 -18.65 -31.12 23.01
C VAL A 557 -20.08 -31.69 23.06
N GLY A 558 -20.73 -31.61 24.22
CA GLY A 558 -22.12 -32.04 24.37
C GLY A 558 -23.12 -31.24 23.52
N ASP A 559 -22.91 -29.93 23.34
CA ASP A 559 -23.76 -29.10 22.47
C ASP A 559 -23.55 -29.40 20.98
N ARG A 560 -22.32 -29.66 20.55
CA ARG A 560 -22.02 -30.04 19.16
C ARG A 560 -22.62 -31.40 18.80
N GLN A 561 -22.51 -32.39 19.70
CA GLN A 561 -23.09 -33.72 19.51
C GLN A 561 -24.63 -33.68 19.46
N ARG A 562 -25.27 -32.96 20.39
CA ARG A 562 -26.74 -32.77 20.38
C ARG A 562 -27.24 -32.09 19.11
N ARG A 563 -26.48 -31.12 18.58
CA ARG A 563 -26.83 -30.43 17.32
C ARG A 563 -26.71 -31.36 16.12
N GLY A 564 -25.70 -32.24 16.09
CA GLY A 564 -25.56 -33.29 15.08
C GLY A 564 -26.74 -34.27 15.10
N ASP A 565 -27.09 -34.80 16.28
CA ASP A 565 -28.21 -35.73 16.47
C ASP A 565 -29.56 -35.09 16.06
N ALA A 566 -29.73 -33.80 16.33
CA ALA A 566 -30.93 -33.06 15.94
C ALA A 566 -31.05 -32.88 14.43
N ILE A 567 -29.95 -32.58 13.74
CA ILE A 567 -29.91 -32.47 12.28
C ILE A 567 -30.25 -33.82 11.63
N GLN A 568 -29.61 -34.90 12.08
CA GLN A 568 -29.84 -36.25 11.56
C GLN A 568 -31.31 -36.70 11.72
N ALA A 569 -31.95 -36.35 12.84
CA ALA A 569 -33.36 -36.66 13.07
C ALA A 569 -34.31 -35.88 12.16
N LEU A 570 -33.97 -34.64 11.79
CA LEU A 570 -34.76 -33.85 10.83
C LEU A 570 -34.70 -34.43 9.42
N GLU A 571 -33.60 -35.08 9.03
CA GLU A 571 -33.46 -35.74 7.72
C GLU A 571 -34.39 -36.95 7.55
N GLN A 572 -34.78 -37.58 8.65
CA GLN A 572 -35.61 -38.79 8.65
C GLN A 572 -37.11 -38.50 8.59
N LEU A 573 -37.50 -37.23 8.72
CA LEU A 573 -38.91 -36.82 8.71
C LEU A 573 -39.53 -36.96 7.32
N ARG A 574 -40.80 -37.35 7.27
CA ARG A 574 -41.57 -37.51 6.03
C ARG A 574 -42.80 -36.63 6.03
N VAL A 575 -43.32 -36.35 4.84
CA VAL A 575 -44.57 -35.61 4.67
C VAL A 575 -45.71 -36.32 5.41
N GLY A 576 -46.41 -35.58 6.25
CA GLY A 576 -47.49 -36.08 7.10
C GLY A 576 -47.05 -36.47 8.51
N ASP A 577 -45.75 -36.54 8.82
CA ASP A 577 -45.30 -36.82 10.17
C ASP A 577 -45.66 -35.65 11.11
N VAL A 578 -46.16 -35.98 12.29
CA VAL A 578 -46.48 -35.04 13.35
C VAL A 578 -45.31 -34.99 14.32
N ILE A 579 -44.70 -33.82 14.45
CA ILE A 579 -43.55 -33.58 15.32
C ILE A 579 -43.91 -32.54 16.39
N ARG A 580 -43.10 -32.50 17.44
CA ARG A 580 -43.24 -31.50 18.52
C ARG A 580 -42.09 -30.51 18.47
N VAL A 581 -42.43 -29.23 18.35
CA VAL A 581 -41.46 -28.13 18.46
C VAL A 581 -41.26 -27.81 19.95
N PRO A 582 -40.06 -28.01 20.52
CA PRO A 582 -39.87 -28.01 21.98
C PRO A 582 -40.04 -26.65 22.65
N HIS A 583 -39.56 -25.58 22.01
CA HIS A 583 -39.53 -24.23 22.56
C HIS A 583 -39.53 -23.15 21.48
N GLY A 584 -39.80 -21.89 21.87
CA GLY A 584 -39.84 -20.73 20.97
C GLY A 584 -41.25 -20.33 20.53
N ARG A 585 -41.35 -19.33 19.65
CA ARG A 585 -42.65 -18.75 19.21
C ARG A 585 -43.55 -19.73 18.45
N ARG A 586 -43.02 -20.88 18.01
CA ARG A 586 -43.71 -21.92 17.23
C ARG A 586 -43.88 -23.23 18.01
N GLN A 587 -43.76 -23.17 19.33
CA GLN A 587 -43.90 -24.32 20.21
C GLN A 587 -45.27 -24.98 20.08
N GLY A 588 -45.29 -26.32 20.06
CA GLY A 588 -46.52 -27.10 19.93
C GLY A 588 -46.38 -28.25 18.93
N LEU A 589 -47.49 -28.89 18.58
CA LEU A 589 -47.51 -29.90 17.54
C LEU A 589 -47.50 -29.24 16.15
N ALA A 590 -46.76 -29.84 15.24
CA ALA A 590 -46.71 -29.44 13.85
C ALA A 590 -46.69 -30.66 12.94
N VAL A 591 -47.38 -30.58 11.80
CA VAL A 591 -47.31 -31.59 10.74
C VAL A 591 -46.29 -31.16 9.68
N VAL A 592 -45.44 -32.09 9.25
CA VAL A 592 -44.48 -31.88 8.17
C VAL A 592 -45.20 -31.89 6.82
N LEU A 593 -45.03 -30.81 6.05
CA LEU A 593 -45.58 -30.65 4.71
C LEU A 593 -44.54 -30.94 3.62
N ASP A 594 -43.29 -30.63 3.88
CA ASP A 594 -42.14 -30.91 3.03
C ASP A 594 -40.91 -31.07 3.95
N PRO A 595 -40.16 -32.19 3.88
CA PRO A 595 -39.00 -32.42 4.74
C PRO A 595 -37.83 -31.45 4.47
N GLY A 596 -37.80 -30.80 3.30
CA GLY A 596 -36.86 -29.70 3.03
C GLY A 596 -35.40 -30.13 3.01
N LEU A 597 -35.12 -31.31 2.45
CA LEU A 597 -33.78 -31.87 2.26
C LEU A 597 -33.05 -31.14 1.12
N SER A 598 -31.76 -30.83 1.31
CA SER A 598 -30.88 -30.21 0.30
C SER A 598 -29.49 -30.83 0.36
N PRO A 599 -28.83 -31.14 -0.78
CA PRO A 599 -27.47 -31.69 -0.77
C PRO A 599 -26.38 -30.68 -0.37
N LEU A 600 -26.70 -29.39 -0.27
CA LEU A 600 -25.75 -28.30 -0.01
C LEU A 600 -26.04 -27.55 1.32
N SER A 601 -27.09 -27.91 2.06
CA SER A 601 -27.48 -27.17 3.27
C SER A 601 -28.28 -28.02 4.27
N ASP A 602 -28.22 -27.64 5.56
CA ASP A 602 -28.97 -28.30 6.65
C ASP A 602 -30.47 -28.46 6.32
N PRO A 603 -31.11 -29.58 6.70
CA PRO A 603 -32.52 -29.86 6.43
C PRO A 603 -33.42 -28.82 7.09
N ARG A 604 -34.35 -28.25 6.30
CA ARG A 604 -35.30 -27.22 6.77
C ARG A 604 -36.75 -27.61 6.47
N PRO A 605 -37.37 -28.46 7.31
CA PRO A 605 -38.71 -28.93 7.06
C PRO A 605 -39.73 -27.79 7.11
N LEU A 606 -40.58 -27.75 6.09
CA LEU A 606 -41.77 -26.91 6.04
C LEU A 606 -42.86 -27.60 6.85
N VAL A 607 -43.39 -26.93 7.88
CA VAL A 607 -44.40 -27.50 8.77
C VAL A 607 -45.63 -26.61 8.88
N LEU A 608 -46.77 -27.19 9.27
CA LEU A 608 -47.98 -26.49 9.69
C LEU A 608 -48.28 -26.77 11.16
N THR A 609 -48.37 -25.73 11.97
CA THR A 609 -48.69 -25.81 13.41
C THR A 609 -50.19 -25.82 13.68
N GLU A 610 -50.60 -26.24 14.88
CA GLU A 610 -52.00 -26.19 15.36
C GLU A 610 -52.61 -24.77 15.29
N GLN A 611 -51.76 -23.74 15.34
CA GLN A 611 -52.15 -22.32 15.25
C GLN A 611 -52.24 -21.80 13.80
N ARG A 612 -52.24 -22.69 12.80
CA ARG A 612 -52.36 -22.37 11.36
C ARG A 612 -51.17 -21.60 10.79
N TRP A 613 -50.04 -21.53 11.51
CA TRP A 613 -48.79 -21.01 10.97
C TRP A 613 -48.10 -22.08 10.14
N ALA A 614 -47.72 -21.72 8.91
CA ALA A 614 -46.95 -22.56 8.01
C ALA A 614 -45.61 -21.87 7.68
N GLY A 615 -44.50 -22.59 7.85
CA GLY A 615 -43.16 -22.06 7.59
C GLY A 615 -42.07 -23.10 7.82
N ARG A 616 -40.84 -22.78 7.38
CA ARG A 616 -39.69 -23.68 7.53
C ARG A 616 -39.08 -23.56 8.92
N LEU A 617 -38.73 -24.69 9.52
CA LEU A 617 -37.96 -24.78 10.76
C LEU A 617 -36.50 -25.14 10.45
N SER A 618 -35.60 -24.83 11.36
CA SER A 618 -34.16 -25.09 11.27
C SER A 618 -33.69 -25.97 12.43
N GLY A 619 -32.48 -26.51 12.36
CA GLY A 619 -31.88 -27.27 13.47
C GLY A 619 -31.81 -26.50 14.80
N THR A 620 -31.80 -25.16 14.77
CA THR A 620 -31.82 -24.34 16.00
C THR A 620 -33.16 -24.37 16.75
N ASP A 621 -34.24 -24.78 16.08
CA ASP A 621 -35.57 -24.93 16.67
C ASP A 621 -35.71 -26.26 17.45
N PHE A 622 -34.73 -27.16 17.35
CA PHE A 622 -34.74 -28.51 17.93
C PHE A 622 -33.48 -28.76 18.79
N PRO A 623 -33.51 -28.42 20.10
CA PRO A 623 -32.42 -28.70 21.05
C PRO A 623 -32.26 -30.19 21.37
N VAL A 624 -33.23 -31.00 20.95
CA VAL A 624 -33.35 -32.45 21.15
C VAL A 624 -33.83 -33.02 19.81
N PRO A 625 -33.36 -34.21 19.40
CA PRO A 625 -33.79 -34.85 18.16
C PRO A 625 -35.31 -34.87 17.98
N ALA A 626 -35.79 -34.40 16.82
CA ALA A 626 -37.20 -34.40 16.48
C ALA A 626 -37.68 -35.83 16.22
N GLN A 627 -38.68 -36.30 16.96
CA GLN A 627 -39.26 -37.64 16.77
C GLN A 627 -40.65 -37.54 16.13
N PRO A 628 -40.98 -38.39 15.13
CA PRO A 628 -42.31 -38.48 14.57
C PRO A 628 -43.25 -39.14 15.60
N LEU A 629 -44.19 -38.37 16.12
CA LEU A 629 -45.14 -38.79 17.16
C LEU A 629 -46.37 -39.49 16.59
N ALA A 630 -46.81 -39.08 15.40
CA ALA A 630 -47.92 -39.67 14.67
C ALA A 630 -47.79 -39.34 13.18
N ARG A 631 -48.70 -39.84 12.34
CA ARG A 631 -48.77 -39.45 10.92
C ARG A 631 -50.20 -39.10 10.54
N ILE A 632 -50.38 -37.94 9.91
CA ILE A 632 -51.67 -37.49 9.37
C ILE A 632 -51.60 -37.37 7.85
N ARG A 633 -52.71 -37.69 7.17
CA ARG A 633 -52.76 -37.65 5.71
C ARG A 633 -52.82 -36.22 5.18
N VAL A 634 -51.75 -35.78 4.54
CA VAL A 634 -51.68 -34.51 3.79
C VAL A 634 -52.17 -34.73 2.35
N PRO A 635 -53.11 -33.93 1.83
CA PRO A 635 -53.55 -34.03 0.43
C PRO A 635 -52.40 -33.83 -0.56
N LYS A 636 -52.40 -34.58 -1.68
CA LYS A 636 -51.31 -34.55 -2.68
C LYS A 636 -51.03 -33.14 -3.26
N ASN A 637 -52.06 -32.30 -3.39
CA ASN A 637 -51.96 -30.91 -3.91
C ASN A 637 -52.22 -29.87 -2.81
N PHE A 638 -51.65 -30.06 -1.62
CA PHE A 638 -51.89 -29.17 -0.48
C PHE A 638 -51.19 -27.80 -0.64
N ASN A 639 -51.97 -26.74 -0.84
CA ASN A 639 -51.45 -25.38 -0.92
C ASN A 639 -51.46 -24.69 0.47
N TYR A 640 -50.30 -24.62 1.12
CA TYR A 640 -50.15 -23.98 2.43
C TYR A 640 -50.35 -22.45 2.41
N ARG A 641 -50.38 -21.80 1.24
CA ARG A 641 -50.71 -20.36 1.12
C ARG A 641 -52.23 -20.12 1.18
N SER A 642 -53.06 -21.14 0.96
CA SER A 642 -54.52 -21.04 1.08
C SER A 642 -54.95 -21.04 2.56
N PRO A 643 -55.67 -20.01 3.03
CA PRO A 643 -56.18 -19.96 4.41
C PRO A 643 -57.17 -21.09 4.75
N VAL A 644 -57.95 -21.55 3.77
CA VAL A 644 -58.93 -22.64 3.93
C VAL A 644 -58.21 -23.97 4.12
N ALA A 645 -57.24 -24.28 3.24
CA ALA A 645 -56.46 -25.51 3.34
C ALA A 645 -55.69 -25.61 4.67
N ARG A 646 -55.07 -24.51 5.13
CA ARG A 646 -54.41 -24.46 6.45
C ARG A 646 -55.36 -24.69 7.60
N ARG A 647 -56.61 -24.21 7.51
CA ARG A 647 -57.62 -24.40 8.55
C ARG A 647 -58.02 -25.86 8.67
N ASP A 648 -58.24 -26.54 7.55
CA ASP A 648 -58.69 -27.93 7.51
C ASP A 648 -57.60 -28.88 8.04
N LEU A 649 -56.35 -28.71 7.59
CA LEU A 649 -55.25 -29.56 8.04
C LEU A 649 -54.88 -29.30 9.51
N ALA A 650 -54.92 -28.06 9.98
CA ALA A 650 -54.74 -27.75 11.40
C ALA A 650 -55.90 -28.30 12.26
N SER A 651 -57.12 -28.37 11.71
CA SER A 651 -58.24 -29.03 12.40
C SER A 651 -57.99 -30.53 12.56
N ARG A 652 -57.53 -31.20 11.49
CA ARG A 652 -57.16 -32.63 11.54
C ARG A 652 -56.01 -32.90 12.51
N LEU A 653 -55.02 -32.01 12.59
CA LEU A 653 -53.92 -32.11 13.56
C LEU A 653 -54.43 -32.04 15.01
N ARG A 654 -55.44 -31.21 15.30
CA ARG A 654 -56.06 -31.11 16.63
C ARG A 654 -56.94 -32.32 16.96
N THR A 655 -57.65 -32.86 15.97
CA THR A 655 -58.38 -34.13 16.12
C THR A 655 -57.41 -35.27 16.43
N ALA A 656 -56.32 -35.41 15.66
CA ALA A 656 -55.29 -36.44 15.87
C ALA A 656 -54.60 -36.33 17.22
N ARG A 657 -54.42 -35.11 17.77
CA ARG A 657 -53.92 -34.91 19.13
C ARG A 657 -54.82 -35.55 20.20
N THR A 658 -56.14 -35.53 19.98
CA THR A 658 -57.14 -36.03 20.92
C THR A 658 -57.34 -37.55 20.77
N GLU A 659 -57.27 -38.06 19.54
CA GLU A 659 -57.44 -39.48 19.22
C GLU A 659 -56.20 -40.33 19.53
N SER A 660 -54.98 -39.78 19.40
CA SER A 660 -53.72 -40.51 19.58
C SER A 660 -53.00 -40.22 20.90
N ASP A 661 -53.71 -39.64 21.88
CA ASP A 661 -53.23 -39.28 23.23
C ASP A 661 -51.79 -38.73 23.25
N LEU A 662 -51.52 -37.72 22.42
CA LEU A 662 -50.16 -37.22 22.16
C LEU A 662 -49.53 -36.42 23.33
N GLY A 663 -50.13 -36.47 24.54
CA GLY A 663 -49.55 -36.10 25.84
C GLY A 663 -49.17 -34.62 26.08
N PRO A 664 -49.04 -34.19 27.36
CA PRO A 664 -48.47 -32.88 27.72
C PRO A 664 -46.93 -32.88 27.74
N ARG A 665 -46.35 -31.67 27.76
CA ARG A 665 -44.90 -31.36 27.65
C ARG A 665 -44.01 -32.27 28.52
N GLN A 666 -43.12 -33.07 27.92
CA GLN A 666 -41.94 -33.57 28.62
C GLN A 666 -40.81 -32.53 28.57
N VAL A 667 -40.47 -31.97 29.72
CA VAL A 667 -39.24 -31.19 29.90
C VAL A 667 -38.13 -32.19 30.19
N SER A 668 -37.24 -32.42 29.22
CA SER A 668 -36.07 -33.28 29.40
C SER A 668 -35.16 -32.73 30.51
N THR A 669 -35.13 -33.41 31.65
CA THR A 669 -34.24 -33.18 32.80
C THR A 669 -32.81 -33.72 32.57
N ARG A 670 -32.39 -33.89 31.31
CA ARG A 670 -31.10 -34.49 30.95
C ARG A 670 -29.93 -33.48 30.90
N ARG A 671 -30.07 -32.34 31.58
CA ARG A 671 -29.04 -31.28 31.62
C ARG A 671 -27.94 -31.52 32.67
N ARG A 672 -28.07 -32.51 33.57
CA ARG A 672 -27.19 -32.69 34.75
C ARG A 672 -26.28 -33.93 34.76
N ARG A 673 -26.39 -34.90 33.83
CA ARG A 673 -25.64 -36.17 33.95
C ARG A 673 -24.24 -36.20 33.30
N ALA A 674 -23.99 -35.46 32.22
CA ALA A 674 -22.72 -35.58 31.49
C ALA A 674 -21.49 -34.94 32.21
N ALA A 675 -21.70 -33.96 33.10
CA ALA A 675 -20.60 -33.32 33.84
C ALA A 675 -20.26 -34.04 35.18
N ALA A 676 -21.04 -35.06 35.56
CA ALA A 676 -20.85 -35.79 36.82
C ALA A 676 -19.96 -37.03 36.65
N GLU A 677 -19.69 -37.46 35.42
CA GLU A 677 -18.96 -38.70 35.09
C GLU A 677 -17.53 -38.45 34.57
N ASP A 678 -17.09 -37.20 34.42
CA ASP A 678 -15.72 -36.88 34.01
C ASP A 678 -14.75 -37.00 35.21
N ALA A 679 -13.83 -37.96 35.11
CA ALA A 679 -12.86 -38.28 36.17
C ALA A 679 -11.92 -37.10 36.49
N GLU A 680 -11.63 -36.25 35.52
CA GLU A 680 -10.76 -35.08 35.69
C GLU A 680 -11.46 -33.97 36.48
N ILE A 681 -12.73 -33.69 36.20
CA ILE A 681 -13.58 -32.80 37.01
C ILE A 681 -13.68 -33.32 38.45
N ALA A 682 -13.83 -34.64 38.63
CA ALA A 682 -13.88 -35.24 39.97
C ALA A 682 -12.56 -35.05 40.73
N ARG A 683 -11.42 -35.24 40.07
CA ARG A 683 -10.08 -34.99 40.62
C ARG A 683 -9.88 -33.52 40.99
N LEU A 684 -10.13 -32.60 40.06
CA LEU A 684 -10.01 -31.15 40.29
C LEU A 684 -10.90 -30.65 41.44
N ARG A 685 -12.11 -31.21 41.59
CA ARG A 685 -13.00 -30.91 42.73
C ARG A 685 -12.52 -31.50 44.06
N ALA A 686 -11.77 -32.60 44.03
CA ALA A 686 -11.14 -33.18 45.22
C ALA A 686 -9.92 -32.34 45.63
N ASP A 687 -9.06 -32.00 44.67
CA ASP A 687 -7.88 -31.17 44.87
C ASP A 687 -8.26 -29.78 45.40
N LEU A 688 -9.31 -29.16 44.84
CA LEU A 688 -9.85 -27.90 45.36
C LEU A 688 -10.34 -27.99 46.80
N ARG A 689 -10.91 -29.12 47.22
CA ARG A 689 -11.41 -29.32 48.59
C ARG A 689 -10.30 -29.62 49.58
N ALA A 690 -9.23 -30.27 49.13
CA ALA A 690 -8.05 -30.57 49.92
C ALA A 690 -7.13 -29.35 50.10
N HIS A 691 -7.24 -28.35 49.24
CA HIS A 691 -6.40 -27.15 49.29
C HIS A 691 -6.62 -26.36 50.60
N PRO A 692 -5.57 -25.99 51.36
CA PRO A 692 -5.67 -25.25 52.63
C PRO A 692 -6.52 -23.97 52.56
N SER A 693 -6.35 -23.18 51.49
CA SER A 693 -7.13 -21.98 51.18
C SER A 693 -8.65 -22.20 50.99
N HIS A 694 -9.13 -23.44 50.86
CA HIS A 694 -10.56 -23.75 50.69
C HIS A 694 -11.40 -23.38 51.92
N GLN A 695 -10.79 -23.40 53.11
CA GLN A 695 -11.44 -23.10 54.39
C GLN A 695 -11.39 -21.61 54.77
N CYS A 696 -10.82 -20.75 53.92
CA CYS A 696 -10.70 -19.32 54.21
C CYS A 696 -12.09 -18.63 54.32
N PRO A 697 -12.35 -17.83 55.36
CA PRO A 697 -13.60 -17.07 55.50
C PRO A 697 -13.82 -16.03 54.38
N ALA A 698 -12.73 -15.41 53.89
CA ALA A 698 -12.74 -14.41 52.82
C ALA A 698 -12.40 -15.01 51.42
N ARG A 699 -12.61 -16.32 51.24
CA ARG A 699 -12.17 -17.08 50.05
C ARG A 699 -12.55 -16.46 48.71
N GLU A 700 -13.80 -15.99 48.56
CA GLU A 700 -14.25 -15.42 47.28
C GLU A 700 -13.64 -14.04 46.98
N GLU A 701 -13.19 -13.31 48.01
CA GLU A 701 -12.48 -12.05 47.85
C GLU A 701 -11.02 -12.30 47.45
N HIS A 702 -10.31 -13.15 48.19
CA HIS A 702 -8.94 -13.53 47.84
C HIS A 702 -8.87 -14.22 46.46
N ALA A 703 -9.82 -15.09 46.12
CA ALA A 703 -9.90 -15.72 44.79
C ALA A 703 -10.14 -14.68 43.67
N ARG A 704 -10.90 -13.62 43.95
CA ARG A 704 -11.10 -12.51 42.99
C ARG A 704 -9.80 -11.74 42.73
N TRP A 705 -9.03 -11.46 43.79
CA TRP A 705 -7.72 -10.84 43.67
C TRP A 705 -6.71 -11.75 42.96
N ALA A 706 -6.69 -13.04 43.29
CA ALA A 706 -5.86 -14.05 42.60
C ALA A 706 -6.21 -14.16 41.11
N ARG A 707 -7.49 -14.14 40.72
CA ARG A 707 -7.89 -14.14 39.31
C ARG A 707 -7.39 -12.91 38.56
N ARG A 708 -7.52 -11.73 39.18
CA ARG A 708 -7.01 -10.46 38.61
C ARG A 708 -5.49 -10.48 38.50
N TRP A 709 -4.81 -11.02 39.51
CA TRP A 709 -3.36 -11.19 39.51
C TRP A 709 -2.92 -12.14 38.39
N SER A 710 -3.51 -13.33 38.24
CA SER A 710 -3.14 -14.29 37.19
C SER A 710 -3.45 -13.76 35.79
N GLN A 711 -4.54 -13.00 35.61
CA GLN A 711 -4.81 -12.32 34.34
C GLN A 711 -3.75 -11.25 34.04
N LEU A 712 -3.51 -10.33 34.98
CA LEU A 712 -2.57 -9.23 34.81
C LEU A 712 -1.13 -9.75 34.66
N SER A 713 -0.78 -10.86 35.32
CA SER A 713 0.53 -11.51 35.23
C SER A 713 0.79 -12.04 33.83
N ARG A 714 -0.19 -12.75 33.23
CA ARG A 714 -0.12 -13.18 31.82
C ARG A 714 -0.03 -12.00 30.85
N GLU A 715 -0.79 -10.94 31.08
CA GLU A 715 -0.71 -9.71 30.28
C GLU A 715 0.65 -9.02 30.42
N THR A 716 1.25 -9.06 31.62
CA THR A 716 2.58 -8.51 31.93
C THR A 716 3.68 -9.31 31.25
N GLU A 717 3.59 -10.63 31.26
CA GLU A 717 4.55 -11.50 30.58
C GLU A 717 4.46 -11.35 29.05
N ALA A 718 3.25 -11.27 28.50
CA ALA A 718 3.06 -10.93 27.09
C ALA A 718 3.60 -9.53 26.75
N LEU A 719 3.47 -8.56 27.67
CA LEU A 719 4.02 -7.22 27.49
C LEU A 719 5.56 -7.22 27.52
N ARG A 720 6.19 -8.01 28.41
CA ARG A 720 7.65 -8.20 28.46
C ARG A 720 8.18 -8.83 27.18
N ALA A 721 7.57 -9.93 26.74
CA ALA A 721 7.94 -10.61 25.49
C ALA A 721 7.85 -9.65 24.29
N ARG A 722 6.81 -8.80 24.22
CA ARG A 722 6.68 -7.78 23.17
C ARG A 722 7.74 -6.67 23.23
N ILE A 723 8.23 -6.31 24.42
CA ILE A 723 9.32 -5.34 24.58
C ILE A 723 10.62 -5.95 24.04
N GLU A 724 10.93 -7.19 24.43
CA GLU A 724 12.12 -7.91 23.97
C GLU A 724 12.10 -8.16 22.46
N GLU A 725 10.94 -8.53 21.91
CA GLU A 725 10.74 -8.73 20.47
C GLU A 725 11.02 -7.45 19.66
N ARG A 726 10.62 -6.27 20.18
CA ARG A 726 10.79 -4.99 19.49
C ARG A 726 12.19 -4.38 19.66
N THR A 727 12.84 -4.66 20.79
CA THR A 727 14.18 -4.12 21.08
C THR A 727 15.23 -4.93 20.32
N GLY A 728 15.95 -4.32 19.38
CA GLY A 728 17.05 -4.96 18.63
C GLY A 728 16.63 -6.02 17.59
N SER A 729 15.38 -5.98 17.10
CA SER A 729 14.89 -6.91 16.07
C SER A 729 15.72 -6.84 14.78
N ILE A 730 16.13 -5.63 14.39
CA ILE A 730 16.95 -5.37 13.21
C ILE A 730 18.35 -5.94 13.38
N ALA A 731 18.98 -5.70 14.53
CA ALA A 731 20.30 -6.27 14.84
C ALA A 731 20.27 -7.81 14.81
N ARG A 732 19.23 -8.45 15.37
CA ARG A 732 19.05 -9.91 15.28
C ARG A 732 18.83 -10.39 13.84
N SER A 733 18.09 -9.63 13.03
CA SER A 733 17.91 -9.97 11.61
C SER A 733 19.23 -9.89 10.85
N PHE A 734 20.02 -8.84 11.09
CA PHE A 734 21.35 -8.68 10.52
C PHE A 734 22.31 -9.81 10.93
N ASP A 735 22.31 -10.20 12.20
CA ASP A 735 23.14 -11.31 12.68
C ASP A 735 22.79 -12.64 12.01
N ARG A 736 21.49 -12.90 11.79
CA ARG A 736 21.00 -14.09 11.06
C ARG A 736 21.35 -14.05 9.59
N ILE A 737 21.28 -12.89 8.94
CA ILE A 737 21.74 -12.68 7.57
C ILE A 737 23.24 -12.97 7.46
N CYS A 738 24.06 -12.41 8.37
CA CYS A 738 25.50 -12.66 8.36
C CYS A 738 25.81 -14.15 8.54
N ALA A 739 25.10 -14.84 9.43
CA ALA A 739 25.27 -16.27 9.63
C ALA A 739 24.93 -17.09 8.36
N LEU A 740 23.86 -16.74 7.65
CA LEU A 740 23.53 -17.36 6.37
C LEU A 740 24.60 -17.07 5.30
N LEU A 741 25.08 -15.84 5.20
CA LEU A 741 26.13 -15.47 4.25
C LEU A 741 27.49 -16.11 4.57
N GLU A 742 27.79 -16.35 5.85
CA GLU A 742 28.95 -17.14 6.29
C GLU A 742 28.77 -18.62 5.91
N HIS A 743 27.58 -19.20 6.15
CA HIS A 743 27.25 -20.58 5.78
C HIS A 743 27.38 -20.82 4.26
N LEU A 744 26.87 -19.89 3.47
CA LEU A 744 26.98 -19.93 2.01
C LEU A 744 28.41 -19.57 1.54
N GLY A 745 29.27 -19.01 2.39
CA GLY A 745 30.66 -18.67 2.03
C GLY A 745 30.83 -17.34 1.28
N TYR A 746 29.87 -16.42 1.40
CA TYR A 746 30.03 -15.02 0.95
C TYR A 746 30.85 -14.20 1.95
N LEU A 747 30.67 -14.46 3.24
CA LEU A 747 31.45 -13.87 4.33
C LEU A 747 32.50 -14.88 4.84
N THR A 748 33.69 -14.39 5.17
CA THR A 748 34.80 -15.24 5.66
C THR A 748 34.87 -15.32 7.19
N GLY A 749 34.10 -14.49 7.90
CA GLY A 749 34.20 -14.29 9.35
C GLY A 749 35.41 -13.47 9.80
N LYS A 750 36.27 -13.01 8.88
CA LYS A 750 37.43 -12.16 9.18
C LYS A 750 37.05 -10.66 9.20
N PRO A 751 37.83 -9.80 9.88
CA PRO A 751 37.63 -8.35 9.80
C PRO A 751 38.01 -7.80 8.41
N PRO A 752 37.54 -6.58 8.06
CA PRO A 752 37.98 -5.85 6.87
C PRO A 752 39.51 -5.75 6.77
N PRO A 753 40.10 -5.82 5.56
CA PRO A 753 39.45 -5.92 4.25
C PRO A 753 39.14 -7.36 3.79
N GLU A 754 39.52 -8.39 4.57
CA GLU A 754 39.36 -9.81 4.21
C GLU A 754 37.96 -10.39 4.53
N ALA A 755 37.01 -9.54 4.91
CA ALA A 755 35.68 -9.96 5.36
C ALA A 755 34.84 -10.65 4.27
N LEU A 756 35.11 -10.35 2.99
CA LEU A 756 34.41 -10.93 1.84
C LEU A 756 35.24 -11.99 1.13
N SER A 757 34.58 -13.10 0.77
CA SER A 757 35.09 -14.02 -0.23
C SER A 757 35.00 -13.41 -1.63
N GLU A 758 35.47 -14.14 -2.65
CA GLU A 758 35.28 -13.74 -4.04
C GLU A 758 33.80 -13.66 -4.43
N ALA A 759 33.01 -14.67 -4.04
CA ALA A 759 31.56 -14.65 -4.19
C ALA A 759 30.93 -13.49 -3.42
N GLY A 760 31.42 -13.19 -2.20
CA GLY A 760 31.05 -12.01 -1.42
C GLY A 760 31.21 -10.71 -2.19
N ARG A 761 32.36 -10.52 -2.86
CA ARG A 761 32.60 -9.35 -3.72
C ARG A 761 31.64 -9.29 -4.92
N GLY A 762 31.30 -10.44 -5.50
CA GLY A 762 30.26 -10.51 -6.54
C GLY A 762 28.90 -10.02 -6.05
N LEU A 763 28.44 -10.52 -4.90
CA LEU A 763 27.17 -10.14 -4.28
C LEU A 763 27.07 -8.63 -4.02
N THR A 764 28.15 -7.97 -3.58
CA THR A 764 28.14 -6.52 -3.31
C THR A 764 27.83 -5.64 -4.54
N ARG A 765 27.96 -6.19 -5.75
CA ARG A 765 27.72 -5.50 -7.03
C ARG A 765 26.36 -5.83 -7.67
N ILE A 766 25.54 -6.65 -7.02
CA ILE A 766 24.19 -6.97 -7.47
C ILE A 766 23.20 -6.18 -6.63
N TRP A 767 22.50 -5.24 -7.26
CA TRP A 767 21.48 -4.38 -6.67
C TRP A 767 20.11 -4.79 -7.20
N SER A 768 19.54 -5.82 -6.57
CA SER A 768 18.21 -6.35 -6.85
C SER A 768 17.58 -6.86 -5.55
N GLU A 769 16.25 -6.97 -5.49
CA GLU A 769 15.57 -7.69 -4.40
C GLU A 769 15.91 -9.18 -4.37
N THR A 770 16.29 -9.72 -5.53
CA THR A 770 16.73 -11.11 -5.73
C THR A 770 18.26 -11.21 -5.80
N ASP A 771 18.98 -10.34 -5.10
CA ASP A 771 20.45 -10.24 -5.12
C ASP A 771 21.15 -11.58 -4.83
N LEU A 772 20.80 -12.25 -3.74
CA LEU A 772 21.38 -13.52 -3.32
C LEU A 772 20.98 -14.66 -4.26
N ALA A 773 19.73 -14.71 -4.71
CA ALA A 773 19.29 -15.69 -5.71
C ALA A 773 20.06 -15.53 -7.04
N THR A 774 20.26 -14.29 -7.48
CA THR A 774 21.07 -13.98 -8.68
C THR A 774 22.52 -14.41 -8.50
N ALA A 775 23.12 -14.13 -7.34
CA ALA A 775 24.49 -14.52 -7.03
C ALA A 775 24.66 -16.05 -6.99
N GLU A 776 23.71 -16.78 -6.42
CA GLU A 776 23.70 -18.24 -6.38
C GLU A 776 23.52 -18.84 -7.78
N CYS A 777 22.65 -18.27 -8.64
CA CYS A 777 22.53 -18.72 -10.03
C CYS A 777 23.83 -18.56 -10.82
N LEU A 778 24.58 -17.47 -10.59
CA LEU A 778 25.91 -17.29 -11.20
C LEU A 778 26.91 -18.31 -10.69
N ARG A 779 26.90 -18.57 -9.37
CA ARG A 779 27.83 -19.50 -8.72
C ARG A 779 27.60 -20.94 -9.15
N ASP A 780 26.34 -21.33 -9.33
CA ASP A 780 25.94 -22.67 -9.77
C ASP A 780 26.08 -22.85 -11.30
N GLY A 781 26.50 -21.81 -12.04
CA GLY A 781 26.71 -21.88 -13.49
C GLY A 781 25.41 -22.00 -14.29
N VAL A 782 24.27 -21.59 -13.73
CA VAL A 782 22.94 -21.72 -14.36
C VAL A 782 22.89 -21.01 -15.71
N PHE A 783 23.63 -19.91 -15.85
CA PHE A 783 23.64 -19.08 -17.05
C PHE A 783 24.72 -19.48 -18.09
N ASP A 784 25.49 -20.54 -17.82
CA ASP A 784 26.57 -20.96 -18.69
C ASP A 784 26.06 -21.56 -20.01
N GLY A 785 26.74 -21.20 -21.10
CA GLY A 785 26.43 -21.69 -22.44
C GLY A 785 25.23 -21.02 -23.12
N LEU A 786 24.58 -20.06 -22.46
CA LEU A 786 23.43 -19.33 -23.03
C LEU A 786 23.87 -18.29 -24.07
N ARG A 787 23.05 -18.13 -25.12
CA ARG A 787 23.18 -17.01 -26.06
C ARG A 787 22.57 -15.73 -25.46
N PRO A 788 22.89 -14.53 -25.99
CA PRO A 788 22.42 -13.26 -25.42
C PRO A 788 20.90 -13.20 -25.19
N ALA A 789 20.10 -13.65 -26.17
CA ALA A 789 18.65 -13.64 -26.05
C ALA A 789 18.11 -14.67 -25.04
N GLU A 790 18.78 -15.81 -24.89
CA GLU A 790 18.40 -16.86 -23.94
C GLU A 790 18.75 -16.43 -22.52
N LEU A 791 19.91 -15.80 -22.32
CA LEU A 791 20.30 -15.19 -21.06
C LEU A 791 19.28 -14.11 -20.64
N ALA A 792 18.89 -13.23 -21.56
CA ALA A 792 17.87 -12.22 -21.30
C ALA A 792 16.54 -12.84 -20.85
N ALA A 793 16.14 -13.97 -21.45
CA ALA A 793 14.95 -14.70 -21.07
C ALA A 793 15.04 -15.26 -19.64
N CYS A 794 16.13 -15.95 -19.30
CA CYS A 794 16.30 -16.55 -17.96
C CYS A 794 16.43 -15.49 -16.86
N VAL A 795 17.23 -14.45 -17.09
CA VAL A 795 17.44 -13.35 -16.12
C VAL A 795 16.15 -12.55 -15.90
N SER A 796 15.24 -12.51 -16.89
CA SER A 796 13.97 -11.82 -16.72
C SER A 796 13.11 -12.34 -15.56
N ALA A 797 13.25 -13.62 -15.20
CA ALA A 797 12.48 -14.21 -14.09
C ALA A 797 12.89 -13.66 -12.70
N LEU A 798 14.11 -13.13 -12.60
CA LEU A 798 14.64 -12.53 -11.37
C LEU A 798 14.14 -11.09 -11.14
N VAL A 799 13.63 -10.43 -12.19
CA VAL A 799 13.15 -9.04 -12.14
C VAL A 799 11.65 -8.90 -12.34
N TYR A 800 11.05 -9.76 -13.17
CA TYR A 800 9.65 -9.65 -13.53
C TYR A 800 8.72 -10.09 -12.39
N GLU A 801 7.55 -9.45 -12.34
CA GLU A 801 6.44 -9.83 -11.47
C GLU A 801 5.12 -9.63 -12.22
N ALA A 802 4.37 -10.71 -12.41
CA ALA A 802 3.00 -10.62 -12.91
C ALA A 802 2.08 -9.97 -11.88
N ARG A 803 0.99 -9.38 -12.40
CA ARG A 803 -0.13 -9.00 -11.55
C ARG A 803 -0.90 -10.26 -11.17
N ARG A 804 -1.20 -10.42 -9.87
CA ARG A 804 -1.76 -11.62 -9.21
C ARG A 804 -3.09 -12.18 -9.77
N ASP A 805 -3.67 -11.54 -10.79
CA ASP A 805 -4.96 -11.93 -11.38
C ASP A 805 -4.84 -12.87 -12.60
N ALA A 806 -3.64 -13.18 -13.08
CA ALA A 806 -3.44 -14.07 -14.21
C ALA A 806 -2.88 -15.44 -13.76
N LEU A 807 -3.73 -16.48 -13.79
CA LEU A 807 -3.28 -17.87 -13.85
C LEU A 807 -2.75 -18.13 -15.27
N ALA A 808 -1.60 -17.56 -15.60
CA ALA A 808 -0.97 -17.77 -16.90
C ALA A 808 -0.42 -19.21 -16.95
N VAL A 809 -0.81 -19.96 -17.98
CA VAL A 809 -0.19 -21.24 -18.30
C VAL A 809 1.12 -20.93 -19.01
N TRP A 810 2.19 -20.82 -18.24
CA TRP A 810 3.51 -20.56 -18.78
C TRP A 810 4.01 -21.74 -19.63
N SER A 811 4.53 -21.44 -20.81
CA SER A 811 5.19 -22.41 -21.69
C SER A 811 6.62 -21.92 -22.00
N PRO A 812 7.65 -22.76 -21.86
CA PRO A 812 9.01 -22.34 -22.08
C PRO A 812 9.24 -21.94 -23.55
N PRO A 813 9.90 -20.80 -23.82
CA PRO A 813 10.16 -20.33 -25.19
C PRO A 813 11.06 -21.26 -26.01
N SER A 814 11.90 -22.06 -25.34
CA SER A 814 12.65 -23.18 -25.91
C SER A 814 12.92 -24.22 -24.82
N PRO A 815 13.24 -25.49 -25.17
CA PRO A 815 13.62 -26.51 -24.19
C PRO A 815 14.76 -26.07 -23.28
N LEU A 816 15.84 -25.50 -23.84
CA LEU A 816 16.99 -25.03 -23.07
C LEU A 816 16.63 -23.88 -22.12
N VAL A 817 15.81 -22.90 -22.55
CA VAL A 817 15.37 -21.81 -21.68
C VAL A 817 14.46 -22.34 -20.57
N GLY A 818 13.62 -23.34 -20.88
CA GLY A 818 12.78 -24.00 -19.88
C GLY A 818 13.58 -24.73 -18.82
N GLU A 819 14.60 -25.49 -19.23
CA GLU A 819 15.54 -26.17 -18.34
C GLU A 819 16.25 -25.17 -17.42
N ARG A 820 16.83 -24.10 -17.97
CA ARG A 820 17.51 -23.08 -17.16
C ARG A 820 16.59 -22.32 -16.23
N LEU A 821 15.33 -22.09 -16.61
CA LEU A 821 14.36 -21.47 -15.70
C LEU A 821 13.96 -22.40 -14.55
N ALA A 822 13.91 -23.71 -14.79
CA ALA A 822 13.75 -24.69 -13.71
C ALA A 822 14.98 -24.70 -12.78
N ASP A 823 16.20 -24.60 -13.32
CA ASP A 823 17.42 -24.46 -12.52
C ASP A 823 17.36 -23.18 -11.63
N VAL A 824 16.89 -22.05 -12.18
CA VAL A 824 16.69 -20.81 -11.42
C VAL A 824 15.67 -21.00 -10.29
N GLU A 825 14.57 -21.71 -10.55
CA GLU A 825 13.54 -22.01 -9.54
C GLU A 825 14.07 -22.97 -8.46
N GLU A 826 14.90 -23.95 -8.82
CA GLU A 826 15.55 -24.86 -7.88
C GLU A 826 16.48 -24.09 -6.92
N VAL A 827 17.31 -23.18 -7.45
CA VAL A 827 18.17 -22.30 -6.64
C VAL A 827 17.33 -21.47 -5.67
N ALA A 828 16.25 -20.85 -6.14
CA ALA A 828 15.35 -20.08 -5.29
C ALA A 828 14.66 -20.94 -4.22
N GLY A 829 14.27 -22.17 -4.56
CA GLY A 829 13.70 -23.15 -3.62
C GLY A 829 14.69 -23.55 -2.52
N ARG A 830 15.94 -23.85 -2.88
CA ARG A 830 17.03 -24.13 -1.93
C ARG A 830 17.28 -22.95 -1.00
N LEU A 831 17.32 -21.73 -1.56
CA LEU A 831 17.52 -20.52 -0.78
C LEU A 831 16.38 -20.30 0.21
N ARG A 832 15.12 -20.44 -0.20
CA ARG A 832 13.95 -20.33 0.69
C ARG A 832 13.96 -21.35 1.83
N ALA A 833 14.43 -22.56 1.58
CA ALA A 833 14.58 -23.57 2.62
C ALA A 833 15.60 -23.14 3.69
N LEU A 834 16.76 -22.61 3.26
CA LEU A 834 17.77 -22.06 4.15
C LEU A 834 17.26 -20.81 4.89
N GLU A 835 16.61 -19.89 4.20
CA GLU A 835 16.04 -18.68 4.84
C GLU A 835 15.05 -19.04 5.94
N SER A 836 14.21 -20.06 5.72
CA SER A 836 13.30 -20.60 6.73
C SER A 836 14.04 -21.17 7.94
N GLU A 837 15.12 -21.92 7.73
CA GLU A 837 15.96 -22.48 8.81
C GLU A 837 16.59 -21.39 9.68
N TYR A 838 17.08 -20.31 9.06
CA TYR A 838 17.65 -19.16 9.76
C TYR A 838 16.57 -18.19 10.28
N GLY A 839 15.27 -18.43 10.02
CA GLY A 839 14.17 -17.57 10.45
C GLY A 839 14.16 -16.19 9.79
N LEU A 840 14.60 -16.10 8.54
CA LEU A 840 14.66 -14.90 7.72
C LEU A 840 13.39 -14.73 6.87
N SER A 841 13.21 -13.54 6.29
CA SER A 841 12.17 -13.31 5.28
C SER A 841 12.48 -14.12 4.03
N LEU A 842 11.48 -14.86 3.55
CA LEU A 842 11.66 -15.72 2.38
C LEU A 842 11.76 -14.90 1.09
N THR A 843 12.72 -15.25 0.24
CA THR A 843 12.82 -14.80 -1.15
C THR A 843 11.50 -15.07 -1.86
N ARG A 844 11.00 -14.09 -2.62
CA ARG A 844 9.72 -14.22 -3.35
C ARG A 844 9.75 -15.34 -4.37
N GLU A 845 8.58 -15.78 -4.81
CA GLU A 845 8.48 -16.70 -5.95
C GLU A 845 8.90 -15.95 -7.22
N LEU A 846 9.73 -16.61 -8.03
CA LEU A 846 10.24 -16.07 -9.28
C LEU A 846 9.23 -16.32 -10.40
N ASP A 847 9.13 -15.40 -11.36
CA ASP A 847 8.07 -15.41 -12.36
C ASP A 847 8.66 -15.42 -13.79
N PRO A 848 8.55 -16.54 -14.53
CA PRO A 848 9.10 -16.65 -15.87
C PRO A 848 8.21 -16.04 -16.97
N GLY A 849 7.10 -15.38 -16.62
CA GLY A 849 6.09 -14.87 -17.57
C GLY A 849 6.62 -13.87 -18.60
N PHE A 850 7.72 -13.17 -18.32
CA PHE A 850 8.34 -12.23 -19.26
C PHE A 850 9.44 -12.85 -20.15
N ALA A 851 9.82 -14.11 -19.90
CA ALA A 851 10.94 -14.75 -20.59
C ALA A 851 10.72 -14.85 -22.11
N GLY A 852 9.49 -15.15 -22.54
CA GLY A 852 9.13 -15.20 -23.96
C GLY A 852 9.27 -13.84 -24.64
N ALA A 853 8.77 -12.78 -24.01
CA ALA A 853 8.86 -11.42 -24.52
C ALA A 853 10.33 -10.95 -24.62
N ALA A 854 11.13 -11.19 -23.57
CA ALA A 854 12.55 -10.85 -23.55
C ALA A 854 13.36 -11.57 -24.64
N LEU A 855 13.11 -12.88 -24.83
CA LEU A 855 13.78 -13.68 -25.87
C LEU A 855 13.51 -13.14 -27.27
N ARG A 856 12.23 -12.93 -27.60
CA ARG A 856 11.78 -12.47 -28.93
C ARG A 856 12.31 -11.06 -29.22
N TRP A 857 12.27 -10.18 -28.21
CA TRP A 857 12.83 -8.84 -28.35
C TRP A 857 14.34 -8.84 -28.57
N ALA A 858 15.09 -9.61 -27.77
CA ALA A 858 16.55 -9.72 -27.95
C ALA A 858 16.95 -10.38 -29.29
N ARG A 859 16.04 -11.12 -29.94
CA ARG A 859 16.23 -11.69 -31.29
C ARG A 859 15.94 -10.71 -32.43
N GLY A 860 15.44 -9.51 -32.14
CA GLY A 860 15.11 -8.52 -33.16
C GLY A 860 13.66 -8.54 -33.67
N GLU A 861 12.74 -9.27 -33.02
CA GLU A 861 11.33 -9.27 -33.44
C GLU A 861 10.63 -7.90 -33.24
N SER A 862 9.61 -7.58 -34.03
CA SER A 862 8.86 -6.33 -33.88
C SER A 862 8.06 -6.27 -32.58
N LEU A 863 7.79 -5.07 -32.09
CA LEU A 863 7.01 -4.85 -30.86
C LEU A 863 5.63 -5.50 -30.95
N ASP A 864 4.96 -5.40 -32.11
CA ASP A 864 3.67 -6.05 -32.37
C ASP A 864 3.71 -7.56 -32.09
N ARG A 865 4.72 -8.26 -32.63
CA ARG A 865 4.85 -9.71 -32.44
C ARG A 865 5.11 -10.07 -30.98
N VAL A 866 5.94 -9.29 -30.31
CA VAL A 866 6.28 -9.50 -28.89
C VAL A 866 5.03 -9.35 -28.01
N LEU A 867 4.27 -8.27 -28.18
CA LEU A 867 3.08 -8.01 -27.38
C LEU A 867 1.93 -8.98 -27.68
N ARG A 868 1.74 -9.36 -28.94
CA ARG A 868 0.75 -10.39 -29.33
C ARG A 868 1.10 -11.74 -28.73
N ALA A 869 2.35 -12.18 -28.88
CA ALA A 869 2.80 -13.45 -28.33
C ALA A 869 2.65 -13.48 -26.80
N ALA A 870 3.05 -12.42 -26.11
CA ALA A 870 2.86 -12.32 -24.66
C ALA A 870 1.37 -12.45 -24.26
N ARG A 871 0.47 -11.79 -25.01
CA ARG A 871 -0.98 -11.88 -24.77
C ARG A 871 -1.51 -13.30 -25.01
N ASP A 872 -1.09 -13.95 -26.08
CA ASP A 872 -1.48 -15.33 -26.41
C ASP A 872 -0.96 -16.33 -25.37
N GLU A 873 0.21 -16.04 -24.79
CA GLU A 873 0.86 -16.78 -23.68
C GLU A 873 0.24 -16.42 -22.30
N GLY A 874 -0.82 -15.60 -22.26
CA GLY A 874 -1.56 -15.25 -21.03
C GLY A 874 -0.93 -14.11 -20.20
N THR A 875 0.07 -13.42 -20.74
CA THR A 875 0.76 -12.30 -20.11
C THR A 875 0.29 -10.98 -20.72
N GLU A 876 -0.60 -10.26 -20.03
CA GLU A 876 -1.06 -8.93 -20.49
C GLU A 876 0.00 -7.85 -20.25
N LEU A 877 0.70 -7.45 -21.32
CA LEU A 877 1.70 -6.37 -21.30
C LEU A 877 1.23 -5.16 -22.11
N THR A 878 1.27 -3.98 -21.51
CA THR A 878 1.19 -2.71 -22.25
C THR A 878 2.56 -2.33 -22.81
N GLY A 879 2.61 -1.44 -23.81
CA GLY A 879 3.89 -0.94 -24.35
C GLY A 879 4.79 -0.33 -23.27
N GLY A 880 4.24 0.46 -22.34
CA GLY A 880 5.01 1.00 -21.21
C GLY A 880 5.42 -0.04 -20.17
N ASP A 881 4.60 -1.08 -19.91
CA ASP A 881 5.00 -2.20 -19.04
C ASP A 881 6.16 -2.98 -19.66
N PHE A 882 6.09 -3.23 -20.98
CA PHE A 882 7.17 -3.87 -21.72
C PHE A 882 8.48 -3.07 -21.66
N VAL A 883 8.44 -1.75 -21.91
CA VAL A 883 9.62 -0.88 -21.81
C VAL A 883 10.17 -0.87 -20.38
N ARG A 884 9.31 -0.80 -19.36
CA ARG A 884 9.73 -0.80 -17.95
C ARG A 884 10.48 -2.08 -17.58
N TRP A 885 9.90 -3.24 -17.86
CA TRP A 885 10.51 -4.52 -17.54
C TRP A 885 11.77 -4.78 -18.35
N THR A 886 11.79 -4.37 -19.62
CA THR A 886 13.01 -4.46 -20.45
C THR A 886 14.13 -3.58 -19.90
N ARG A 887 13.83 -2.37 -19.41
CA ARG A 887 14.84 -1.50 -18.78
C ARG A 887 15.36 -2.06 -17.46
N GLN A 888 14.51 -2.67 -16.62
CA GLN A 888 14.96 -3.35 -15.40
C GLN A 888 15.80 -4.60 -15.71
N LEU A 889 15.46 -5.34 -16.76
CA LEU A 889 16.25 -6.44 -17.26
C LEU A 889 17.61 -5.97 -17.79
N ILE A 890 17.65 -4.88 -18.57
CA ILE A 890 18.89 -4.24 -19.03
C ILE A 890 19.76 -3.82 -17.85
N ASP A 891 19.17 -3.27 -16.79
CA ASP A 891 19.91 -2.87 -15.59
C ASP A 891 20.56 -4.09 -14.92
N LEU A 892 19.80 -5.15 -14.63
CA LEU A 892 20.35 -6.36 -14.01
C LEU A 892 21.40 -7.03 -14.91
N LEU A 893 21.16 -7.17 -16.21
CA LEU A 893 22.16 -7.68 -17.16
C LEU A 893 23.42 -6.81 -17.20
N GLY A 894 23.27 -5.48 -17.10
CA GLY A 894 24.38 -4.54 -17.00
C GLY A 894 25.20 -4.72 -15.71
N GLN A 895 24.55 -5.07 -14.59
CA GLN A 895 25.22 -5.45 -13.36
C GLN A 895 25.98 -6.78 -13.53
N LEU A 896 25.36 -7.79 -14.14
CA LEU A 896 26.00 -9.10 -14.42
C LEU A 896 27.24 -8.95 -15.30
N ALA A 897 27.20 -8.08 -16.31
CA ALA A 897 28.35 -7.76 -17.15
C ALA A 897 29.55 -7.22 -16.35
N ARG A 898 29.32 -6.51 -15.24
CA ARG A 898 30.36 -5.94 -14.37
C ARG A 898 30.84 -6.89 -13.25
N VAL A 899 30.05 -7.91 -12.92
CA VAL A 899 30.39 -8.90 -11.89
C VAL A 899 31.42 -9.90 -12.43
N GLY A 900 31.22 -10.42 -13.65
CA GLY A 900 32.10 -11.47 -14.21
C GLY A 900 33.54 -11.03 -14.50
N ASP A 901 33.81 -9.73 -14.62
CA ASP A 901 35.17 -9.18 -14.74
C ASP A 901 36.05 -9.42 -13.49
N LEU A 902 35.46 -9.77 -12.34
CA LEU A 902 36.20 -10.02 -11.09
C LEU A 902 36.66 -11.46 -10.93
N SER A 903 35.88 -12.44 -11.40
CA SER A 903 36.20 -13.87 -11.30
C SER A 903 37.27 -14.31 -12.30
N ASP A 904 37.48 -13.52 -13.36
CA ASP A 904 38.36 -13.86 -14.48
C ASP A 904 39.69 -13.10 -14.50
N ARG A 905 40.11 -12.49 -13.37
CA ARG A 905 41.42 -11.78 -13.28
C ARG A 905 42.66 -12.65 -13.55
N GLY A 906 42.50 -13.95 -13.87
CA GLY A 906 43.56 -14.86 -14.30
C GLY A 906 43.38 -15.50 -15.68
N SER A 907 42.32 -15.22 -16.44
CA SER A 907 42.03 -15.84 -17.74
C SER A 907 42.25 -14.85 -18.91
N SER A 908 42.68 -15.38 -20.06
CA SER A 908 43.00 -14.58 -21.25
C SER A 908 41.80 -13.74 -21.71
N ALA A 909 42.04 -12.51 -22.20
CA ALA A 909 41.01 -11.55 -22.66
C ALA A 909 39.94 -12.11 -23.63
N GLY A 910 40.21 -13.23 -24.32
CA GLY A 910 39.23 -13.92 -25.18
C GLY A 910 38.24 -14.86 -24.48
N ALA A 911 38.43 -15.16 -23.18
CA ALA A 911 37.51 -15.96 -22.35
C ALA A 911 36.40 -15.08 -21.76
N THR A 912 36.75 -13.86 -21.34
CA THR A 912 35.85 -12.84 -20.79
C THR A 912 34.77 -12.42 -21.79
N GLU A 913 35.09 -12.37 -23.09
CA GLU A 913 34.10 -12.12 -24.16
C GLU A 913 33.09 -13.26 -24.37
N ARG A 914 33.43 -14.51 -24.00
CA ARG A 914 32.58 -15.69 -24.19
C ARG A 914 31.84 -16.14 -22.92
N GLY A 915 32.30 -15.71 -21.75
CA GLY A 915 31.63 -15.97 -20.47
C GLY A 915 30.33 -15.18 -20.29
N VAL A 916 29.62 -15.44 -19.19
CA VAL A 916 28.31 -14.84 -18.88
C VAL A 916 28.36 -13.30 -18.92
N ALA A 917 29.46 -12.67 -18.49
CA ALA A 917 29.63 -11.22 -18.56
C ALA A 917 29.59 -10.66 -19.99
N GLY A 918 30.37 -11.24 -20.91
CA GLY A 918 30.36 -10.85 -22.32
C GLY A 918 29.01 -11.13 -23.00
N VAL A 919 28.35 -12.24 -22.64
CA VAL A 919 26.99 -12.55 -23.12
C VAL A 919 25.98 -11.53 -22.60
N ALA A 920 26.06 -11.14 -21.32
CA ALA A 920 25.20 -10.14 -20.71
C ALA A 920 25.36 -8.76 -21.35
N ALA A 921 26.60 -8.34 -21.63
CA ALA A 921 26.87 -7.10 -22.34
C ALA A 921 26.24 -7.08 -23.75
N ARG A 922 26.36 -8.18 -24.51
CA ARG A 922 25.69 -8.31 -25.82
C ARG A 922 24.16 -8.36 -25.70
N ALA A 923 23.64 -8.96 -24.64
CA ALA A 923 22.19 -9.00 -24.37
C ALA A 923 21.66 -7.58 -24.11
N VAL A 924 22.39 -6.77 -23.33
CA VAL A 924 22.07 -5.34 -23.13
C VAL A 924 21.99 -4.61 -24.47
N THR A 925 22.99 -4.76 -25.34
CA THR A 925 22.98 -4.13 -26.67
C THR A 925 21.80 -4.60 -27.51
N ALA A 926 21.48 -5.90 -27.50
CA ALA A 926 20.37 -6.46 -28.28
C ALA A 926 18.98 -5.97 -27.81
N LEU A 927 18.83 -5.68 -26.51
CA LEU A 927 17.58 -5.18 -25.93
C LEU A 927 17.38 -3.66 -26.13
N ARG A 928 18.47 -2.89 -26.31
CA ARG A 928 18.43 -1.43 -26.54
C ARG A 928 18.18 -1.13 -28.03
N ARG A 929 16.91 -1.09 -28.42
CA ARG A 929 16.46 -0.70 -29.77
C ARG A 929 15.03 -0.17 -29.75
N GLY A 930 14.57 0.46 -30.83
CA GLY A 930 13.18 0.86 -31.05
C GLY A 930 12.58 1.62 -29.86
N VAL A 931 11.35 1.30 -29.47
CA VAL A 931 10.67 1.92 -28.31
C VAL A 931 11.43 1.85 -26.97
N VAL A 932 12.37 0.93 -26.80
CA VAL A 932 13.15 0.80 -25.55
C VAL A 932 14.28 1.83 -25.50
N GLU A 933 14.87 2.13 -26.66
CA GLU A 933 15.93 3.11 -26.88
C GLU A 933 15.37 4.53 -27.04
N ALA A 934 14.20 4.69 -27.66
CA ALA A 934 13.55 5.98 -27.86
C ALA A 934 13.34 6.73 -26.53
N GLY A 935 13.75 8.00 -26.51
CA GLY A 935 13.76 8.85 -25.32
C GLY A 935 15.05 8.75 -24.48
N ASP A 936 16.13 8.15 -25.00
CA ASP A 936 17.48 8.31 -24.47
C ASP A 936 18.18 9.49 -25.18
N PRO A 937 18.27 10.69 -24.58
CA PRO A 937 18.84 11.87 -25.23
C PRO A 937 20.35 11.77 -25.52
N SER A 938 21.02 10.67 -25.17
CA SER A 938 22.44 10.45 -25.46
C SER A 938 22.78 10.39 -26.96
N VAL A 939 21.79 10.32 -27.86
CA VAL A 939 21.99 10.24 -29.32
C VAL A 939 21.77 11.58 -30.05
N VAL A 940 21.22 12.62 -29.41
CA VAL A 940 20.87 13.89 -30.10
C VAL A 940 22.08 14.82 -30.33
N HIS A 941 23.29 14.45 -29.92
CA HIS A 941 24.51 15.24 -30.19
C HIS A 941 25.64 14.39 -30.77
N ASN A 942 25.41 13.88 -31.98
CA ASN A 942 26.47 13.63 -32.97
C ASN A 942 25.99 14.09 -34.35
N VAL A 943 25.63 15.38 -34.44
CA VAL A 943 25.69 16.20 -35.66
C VAL A 943 26.20 17.58 -35.24
#